data_AF-A0A497F3G8-F1
#
_entry.id   AF-A0A497F3G8-F1
#
_cell.length_a   1.000
_cell.length_b   1.000
_cell.length_c   1.000
_cell.angle_alpha   90.00
_cell.angle_beta   90.00
_cell.angle_gamma   90.00
#
_symmetry.space_group_name_H-M   'P 1'
#
loop_
_entity.id
_entity.type
_entity.pdbx_description
1 polymer ?
#
loop_
_entity_poly.entity_id
_entity_poly.type
_entity_poly.pdbx_seq_one_letter_code
_entity_poly.pdbx_strand_id
1 'polypeptide(L)'
;MLSEIASKLTEGVKPTTDAERVFYEALQVLRDYLARSDIEDKLKKLEDIRLVEEEGKTFILIPDVMTYIQASGRTSRMFAGGLTKGLSIVVVDDDHLLKGLIKRSKWIIDDIEWRELKEVDLKSILAEIDRDRLVVKQLREGKIRVEFKDPMKTALMVVESPNKARTIANFFGKPSVRRYDELKVYEVSTGELLLMITASGGHIYDLVTDVGYHGVLLPKDAGTFLPVYSAIRRCLNCGYQFSDDLDKCPKCGSSQLRNALKILDFIRTLCEEVDLVLIGTDPDTEGEKIGWDLAALLTPYAKEVKRIEFHEVTKRAILEALKSTRDFDTNLVEAQIVRRVEDRWIGFELSKRLWSAFKRKGLSAGRVQTPVLGWIIDREREFKESFRNVYSVFLPYGIKLELIEDEVTEKPIIIEQVKAKIRVLDILEEDVHPPPPYTTDTYLHDASRKLGLTAPEAMQIAQDLFELGFITYHRTDSTRVSTFGQYVAKEYLSEKFGNQAEELYLPRNWGEAGAHECIRPTRPMDVNRVRELIAEGIITPIKPLTKKHLLTYDMIFKRFIASQMKPAKVVKQKMEINVLGTSKIVERIIEIKEPGFLTINPILKVEVKVEEGEVKPLKIDVKRKALVTLYTHGDVIKLMKERGIGRPSTYAKIVQTLIQRGYVMETKRKKLLPTKLGKSVYRYLASKYGDLVSEKRTAMLEDIMDQIERGERNYVEVLNKLYREISSIP
;
A
#
# COMPACT_ATOMS: atom_id res chain seq x y z
N MET A 1 7.80 36.17 -20.36
CA MET A 1 6.61 35.80 -19.54
C MET A 1 6.87 35.86 -18.03
N LEU A 2 7.53 34.90 -17.36
CA LEU A 2 7.70 34.98 -15.89
C LEU A 2 8.56 36.16 -15.42
N SER A 3 9.69 36.45 -16.08
CA SER A 3 10.52 37.63 -15.75
C SER A 3 9.78 38.95 -15.99
N GLU A 4 8.88 38.95 -16.97
CA GLU A 4 8.10 40.10 -17.41
C GLU A 4 6.97 40.41 -16.41
N ILE A 5 6.29 39.36 -15.94
CA ILE A 5 5.34 39.44 -14.81
C ILE A 5 6.09 39.91 -13.55
N ALA A 6 7.25 39.34 -13.25
CA ALA A 6 8.04 39.74 -12.08
C ALA A 6 8.48 41.22 -12.12
N SER A 7 8.94 41.72 -13.28
CA SER A 7 9.31 43.14 -13.47
C SER A 7 8.12 44.07 -13.24
N LYS A 8 6.98 43.78 -13.88
CA LYS A 8 5.75 44.57 -13.71
C LYS A 8 5.29 44.63 -12.25
N LEU A 9 5.32 43.51 -11.55
CA LEU A 9 4.88 43.44 -10.15
C LEU A 9 5.86 44.11 -9.18
N THR A 10 7.17 44.09 -9.48
CA THR A 10 8.17 44.83 -8.69
C THR A 10 8.13 46.33 -8.93
N GLU A 11 7.77 46.76 -10.15
CA GLU A 11 7.51 48.16 -10.51
C GLU A 11 6.15 48.70 -10.00
N GLY A 12 5.36 47.87 -9.30
CA GLY A 12 4.08 48.29 -8.71
C GLY A 12 2.91 48.38 -9.68
N VAL A 13 3.04 47.79 -10.88
CA VAL A 13 1.96 47.73 -11.87
C VAL A 13 0.87 46.78 -11.36
N LYS A 14 -0.39 47.23 -11.40
CA LYS A 14 -1.53 46.40 -10.96
C LYS A 14 -1.69 45.19 -11.89
N PRO A 15 -1.93 43.98 -11.34
CA PRO A 15 -2.14 42.79 -12.14
C PRO A 15 -3.39 42.93 -13.02
N THR A 16 -3.26 42.63 -14.32
CA THR A 16 -4.36 42.72 -15.30
C THR A 16 -4.84 41.35 -15.80
N THR A 17 -4.05 40.30 -15.57
CA THR A 17 -4.40 38.90 -15.90
C THR A 17 -4.53 38.04 -14.63
N ASP A 18 -5.23 36.91 -14.72
CA ASP A 18 -5.35 35.95 -13.61
C ASP A 18 -3.99 35.40 -13.15
N ALA A 19 -3.07 35.17 -14.10
CA ALA A 19 -1.70 34.75 -13.79
C ALA A 19 -0.95 35.84 -13.01
N GLU A 20 -0.98 37.09 -13.47
CA GLU A 20 -0.38 38.22 -12.75
C GLU A 20 -1.00 38.40 -11.35
N ARG A 21 -2.31 38.16 -11.21
CA ARG A 21 -3.01 38.25 -9.92
C ARG A 21 -2.53 37.19 -8.93
N VAL A 22 -2.41 35.93 -9.36
CA VAL A 22 -1.88 34.85 -8.52
C VAL A 22 -0.44 35.14 -8.11
N PHE A 23 0.40 35.63 -9.04
CA PHE A 23 1.78 36.02 -8.72
C PHE A 23 1.85 37.20 -7.75
N TYR A 24 0.98 38.19 -7.91
CA TYR A 24 0.90 39.33 -6.99
C TYR A 24 0.46 38.88 -5.60
N GLU A 25 -0.58 38.06 -5.48
CA GLU A 25 -1.05 37.51 -4.20
C GLU A 25 0.06 36.68 -3.52
N ALA A 26 0.77 35.84 -4.27
CA ALA A 26 1.93 35.10 -3.75
C ALA A 26 3.05 36.04 -3.27
N LEU A 27 3.37 37.08 -4.03
CA LEU A 27 4.40 38.06 -3.66
C LEU A 27 4.03 38.82 -2.38
N GLN A 28 2.76 39.21 -2.20
CA GLN A 28 2.31 39.88 -0.98
C GLN A 28 2.42 38.96 0.23
N VAL A 29 1.97 37.71 0.11
CA VAL A 29 2.13 36.71 1.18
C VAL A 29 3.61 36.53 1.53
N LEU A 30 4.49 36.47 0.53
CA LEU A 30 5.92 36.31 0.74
C LEU A 30 6.54 37.52 1.44
N ARG A 31 6.14 38.74 1.06
CA ARG A 31 6.54 39.99 1.74
C ARG A 31 6.08 40.01 3.19
N ASP A 32 4.84 39.63 3.45
CA ASP A 32 4.29 39.58 4.81
C ASP A 32 5.05 38.59 5.70
N TYR A 33 5.43 37.42 5.16
CA TYR A 33 6.24 36.46 5.90
C TYR A 33 7.69 36.93 6.09
N LEU A 34 8.33 37.50 5.06
CA LEU A 34 9.72 37.96 5.16
C LEU A 34 9.87 39.23 6.01
N ALA A 35 8.82 40.04 6.18
CA ALA A 35 8.81 41.18 7.08
C ALA A 35 8.85 40.77 8.57
N ARG A 36 8.60 39.49 8.88
CA ARG A 36 8.62 38.97 10.24
C ARG A 36 10.02 38.48 10.61
N SER A 37 10.61 39.09 11.63
CA SER A 37 11.92 38.70 12.16
C SER A 37 12.00 37.22 12.58
N ASP A 38 10.91 36.65 13.09
CA ASP A 38 10.87 35.24 13.49
C ASP A 38 11.04 34.24 12.33
N ILE A 39 10.68 34.65 11.11
CA ILE A 39 10.86 33.86 9.89
C ILE A 39 12.30 33.99 9.39
N GLU A 40 12.83 35.21 9.39
CA GLU A 40 14.22 35.47 9.01
C GLU A 40 15.20 34.67 9.90
N ASP A 41 14.98 34.67 11.22
CA ASP A 41 15.78 33.88 12.16
C ASP A 41 15.70 32.37 11.90
N LYS A 42 14.53 31.87 11.48
CA LYS A 42 14.36 30.46 11.11
C LYS A 42 15.11 30.14 9.82
N LEU A 43 15.04 31.02 8.83
CA LEU A 43 15.75 30.85 7.56
C LEU A 43 17.27 30.87 7.76
N LYS A 44 17.80 31.75 8.64
CA LYS A 44 19.23 31.79 8.99
C LYS A 44 19.74 30.50 9.65
N LYS A 45 18.85 29.75 10.31
CA LYS A 45 19.17 28.46 10.96
C LYS A 45 19.12 27.26 10.02
N LEU A 46 18.61 27.42 8.79
CA LEU A 46 18.60 26.33 7.83
C LEU A 46 20.01 26.07 7.30
N GLU A 47 20.40 24.80 7.28
CA GLU A 47 21.73 24.37 6.79
C GLU A 47 21.75 24.07 5.29
N ASP A 48 20.64 24.23 4.58
CA ASP A 48 20.48 23.88 3.15
C ASP A 48 20.17 25.07 2.23
N ILE A 49 20.17 26.28 2.78
CA ILE A 49 20.06 27.55 2.05
C ILE A 49 20.97 28.60 2.71
N ARG A 50 21.28 29.67 1.99
CA ARG A 50 22.05 30.80 2.53
C ARG A 50 21.31 32.11 2.35
N LEU A 51 21.23 32.90 3.43
CA LEU A 51 20.79 34.30 3.37
C LEU A 51 22.01 35.20 3.21
N VAL A 52 21.99 36.08 2.23
CA VAL A 52 23.05 37.07 1.98
C VAL A 52 22.41 38.44 1.83
N GLU A 53 23.03 39.47 2.39
CA GLU A 53 22.66 40.85 2.14
C GLU A 53 23.67 41.49 1.19
N GLU A 54 23.20 41.97 0.04
CA GLU A 54 24.00 42.71 -0.93
C GLU A 54 23.25 43.95 -1.38
N GLU A 55 23.92 45.11 -1.39
CA GLU A 55 23.35 46.39 -1.84
C GLU A 55 22.01 46.77 -1.20
N GLY A 56 21.82 46.43 0.09
CA GLY A 56 20.57 46.70 0.83
C GLY A 56 19.40 45.78 0.45
N LYS A 57 19.65 44.69 -0.25
CA LYS A 57 18.67 43.64 -0.57
C LYS A 57 19.08 42.32 0.08
N THR A 58 18.09 41.59 0.56
CA THR A 58 18.27 40.24 1.09
C THR A 58 18.05 39.21 -0.01
N PHE A 59 19.03 38.36 -0.24
CA PHE A 59 19.01 37.25 -1.20
C PHE A 59 18.93 35.92 -0.45
N ILE A 60 18.09 35.01 -0.96
CA ILE A 60 18.08 33.60 -0.56
C ILE A 60 18.78 32.81 -1.66
N LEU A 61 19.96 32.31 -1.37
CA LEU A 61 20.71 31.43 -2.25
C LEU A 61 20.25 29.99 -2.05
N ILE A 62 19.84 29.35 -3.15
CA ILE A 62 19.38 27.96 -3.20
C ILE A 62 20.20 27.25 -4.27
N PRO A 63 20.79 26.07 -3.98
CA PRO A 63 21.59 25.36 -4.96
C PRO A 63 20.74 24.82 -6.12
N ASP A 64 21.14 25.12 -7.35
CA ASP A 64 20.50 24.60 -8.57
C ASP A 64 21.01 23.19 -8.90
N VAL A 65 20.28 22.21 -8.38
CA VAL A 65 20.65 20.81 -8.50
C VAL A 65 20.43 20.27 -9.91
N MET A 66 19.44 20.77 -10.64
CA MET A 66 19.17 20.32 -12.02
C MET A 66 20.29 20.74 -12.96
N THR A 67 20.78 21.97 -12.81
CA THR A 67 21.95 22.45 -13.56
C THR A 67 23.20 21.64 -13.19
N TYR A 68 23.41 21.33 -11.90
CA TYR A 68 24.52 20.47 -11.47
C TYR A 68 24.45 19.07 -12.12
N ILE A 69 23.30 18.41 -12.07
CA ILE A 69 23.09 17.08 -12.67
C ILE A 69 23.33 17.13 -14.18
N GLN A 70 22.82 18.16 -14.86
CA GLN A 70 23.01 18.32 -16.30
C GLN A 70 24.48 18.56 -16.66
N ALA A 71 25.19 19.38 -15.89
CA ALA A 71 26.60 19.69 -16.12
C ALA A 71 27.50 18.48 -15.83
N SER A 72 27.35 17.87 -14.66
CA SER A 72 28.09 16.67 -14.26
C SER A 72 27.80 15.49 -15.21
N GLY A 73 26.56 15.33 -15.67
CA GLY A 73 26.17 14.33 -16.66
C GLY A 73 26.91 14.47 -18.00
N ARG A 74 27.45 15.64 -18.36
CA ARG A 74 28.26 15.78 -19.60
C ARG A 74 29.59 15.04 -19.52
N THR A 75 30.05 14.70 -18.31
CA THR A 75 31.31 13.99 -18.07
C THR A 75 31.19 12.49 -18.29
N SER A 76 29.98 11.95 -18.43
CA SER A 76 29.72 10.53 -18.68
C SER A 76 28.78 10.37 -19.88
N ARG A 77 29.12 9.51 -20.84
CA ARG A 77 28.29 9.27 -22.02
C ARG A 77 28.16 7.79 -22.30
N MET A 78 27.04 7.42 -22.89
CA MET A 78 26.80 6.07 -23.38
C MET A 78 27.57 5.86 -24.70
N PHE A 79 28.22 4.70 -24.82
CA PHE A 79 28.87 4.22 -26.03
C PHE A 79 28.62 2.71 -26.18
N ALA A 80 29.08 2.10 -27.27
CA ALA A 80 28.83 0.69 -27.56
C ALA A 80 29.30 -0.31 -26.47
N GLY A 81 30.22 0.08 -25.59
CA GLY A 81 30.70 -0.73 -24.47
C GLY A 81 30.08 -0.41 -23.11
N GLY A 82 29.00 0.40 -23.07
CA GLY A 82 28.30 0.80 -21.84
C GLY A 82 28.41 2.30 -21.55
N LEU A 83 28.40 2.67 -20.26
CA LEU A 83 28.52 4.07 -19.81
C LEU A 83 29.98 4.38 -19.48
N THR A 84 30.54 5.46 -20.02
CA THR A 84 31.91 5.86 -19.66
C THR A 84 31.94 6.41 -18.24
N LYS A 85 33.03 6.18 -17.50
CA LYS A 85 33.26 6.87 -16.24
C LYS A 85 33.42 8.38 -16.46
N GLY A 86 32.88 9.15 -15.51
CA GLY A 86 32.98 10.60 -15.44
C GLY A 86 33.45 11.04 -14.06
N LEU A 87 33.99 12.25 -13.98
CA LEU A 87 34.41 12.88 -12.72
C LEU A 87 33.84 14.30 -12.68
N SER A 88 33.10 14.60 -11.61
CA SER A 88 32.61 15.94 -11.30
C SER A 88 33.20 16.34 -9.95
N ILE A 89 33.99 17.40 -9.94
CA ILE A 89 34.58 17.95 -8.72
C ILE A 89 33.84 19.24 -8.42
N VAL A 90 33.22 19.32 -7.24
CA VAL A 90 32.56 20.54 -6.77
C VAL A 90 33.50 21.21 -5.79
N VAL A 91 34.00 22.38 -6.17
CA VAL A 91 34.78 23.25 -5.29
C VAL A 91 33.78 24.19 -4.62
N VAL A 92 33.74 24.17 -3.29
CA VAL A 92 32.78 24.96 -2.53
C VAL A 92 33.46 25.82 -1.50
N ASP A 93 32.98 27.05 -1.37
CA ASP A 93 33.35 28.08 -0.40
C ASP A 93 32.30 28.27 0.70
N ASP A 94 31.05 27.83 0.48
CA ASP A 94 29.96 27.83 1.46
C ASP A 94 29.41 26.42 1.75
N ASP A 95 29.64 25.93 2.97
CA ASP A 95 29.22 24.60 3.43
C ASP A 95 27.69 24.42 3.43
N HIS A 96 26.90 25.48 3.68
CA HIS A 96 25.43 25.39 3.66
C HIS A 96 24.93 25.11 2.24
N LEU A 97 25.51 25.76 1.23
CA LEU A 97 25.14 25.52 -0.16
C LEU A 97 25.58 24.13 -0.63
N LEU A 98 26.74 23.63 -0.19
CA LEU A 98 27.15 22.24 -0.45
C LEU A 98 26.17 21.25 0.18
N LYS A 99 25.85 21.41 1.48
CA LYS A 99 24.87 20.58 2.18
C LYS A 99 23.51 20.61 1.49
N GLY A 100 23.06 21.78 1.07
CA GLY A 100 21.83 21.94 0.28
C GLY A 100 21.87 21.18 -1.04
N LEU A 101 22.98 21.24 -1.77
CA LEU A 101 23.18 20.53 -3.04
C LEU A 101 23.20 19.01 -2.83
N ILE A 102 23.94 18.52 -1.84
CA ILE A 102 23.99 17.10 -1.46
C ILE A 102 22.59 16.60 -1.08
N LYS A 103 21.90 17.32 -0.18
CA LYS A 103 20.58 16.95 0.31
C LYS A 103 19.54 16.92 -0.82
N ARG A 104 19.52 17.94 -1.67
CA ARG A 104 18.56 18.03 -2.79
C ARG A 104 18.86 17.03 -3.91
N SER A 105 20.13 16.76 -4.21
CA SER A 105 20.51 15.78 -5.25
C SER A 105 20.12 14.35 -4.90
N LYS A 106 20.23 13.96 -3.63
CA LYS A 106 19.77 12.65 -3.13
C LYS A 106 18.28 12.38 -3.40
N TRP A 107 17.44 13.42 -3.46
CA TRP A 107 16.01 13.25 -3.75
C TRP A 107 15.73 12.95 -5.23
N ILE A 108 16.60 13.44 -6.12
CA ILE A 108 16.46 13.31 -7.57
C ILE A 108 17.14 12.03 -8.06
N ILE A 109 18.33 11.73 -7.54
CA ILE A 109 19.15 10.58 -7.93
C ILE A 109 19.45 9.74 -6.69
N ASP A 110 18.80 8.58 -6.58
CA ASP A 110 18.96 7.67 -5.42
C ASP A 110 20.40 7.15 -5.25
N ASP A 111 21.14 7.06 -6.35
CA ASP A 111 22.48 6.48 -6.45
C ASP A 111 23.61 7.53 -6.48
N ILE A 112 23.32 8.80 -6.17
CA ILE A 112 24.36 9.83 -6.12
C ILE A 112 25.21 9.70 -4.86
N GLU A 113 26.49 9.39 -5.03
CA GLU A 113 27.47 9.39 -3.96
C GLU A 113 28.29 10.68 -3.96
N TRP A 114 28.36 11.32 -2.80
CA TRP A 114 29.25 12.44 -2.54
C TRP A 114 30.39 11.96 -1.66
N ARG A 115 31.63 12.21 -2.09
CA ARG A 115 32.83 11.81 -1.37
C ARG A 115 33.75 13.01 -1.20
N GLU A 116 34.44 13.07 -0.08
CA GLU A 116 35.48 14.07 0.09
C GLU A 116 36.67 13.74 -0.81
N LEU A 117 37.23 14.76 -1.47
CA LEU A 117 38.31 14.57 -2.43
C LEU A 117 39.54 13.85 -1.84
N LYS A 118 39.80 14.04 -0.54
CA LYS A 118 40.91 13.42 0.20
C LYS A 118 40.76 11.90 0.37
N GLU A 119 39.54 11.37 0.27
CA GLU A 119 39.22 9.94 0.41
C GLU A 119 39.21 9.21 -0.94
N VAL A 120 39.43 9.94 -2.03
CA VAL A 120 39.30 9.45 -3.39
C VAL A 120 40.67 9.30 -4.04
N ASP A 121 40.96 8.11 -4.58
CA ASP A 121 42.13 7.91 -5.42
C ASP A 121 41.92 8.53 -6.82
N LEU A 122 42.23 9.82 -6.92
CA LEU A 122 42.15 10.59 -8.16
C LEU A 122 42.98 9.99 -9.29
N LYS A 123 44.15 9.43 -9.00
CA LYS A 123 45.02 8.87 -10.04
C LYS A 123 44.38 7.64 -10.67
N SER A 124 43.83 6.75 -9.85
CA SER A 124 43.11 5.57 -10.34
C SER A 124 41.89 5.96 -11.18
N ILE A 125 41.09 6.94 -10.72
CA ILE A 125 39.90 7.39 -11.46
C ILE A 125 40.26 8.02 -12.80
N LEU A 126 41.25 8.92 -12.83
CA LEU A 126 41.69 9.55 -14.07
C LEU A 126 42.23 8.51 -15.06
N ALA A 127 42.99 7.52 -14.58
CA ALA A 127 43.47 6.43 -15.43
C ALA A 127 42.33 5.56 -16.01
N GLU A 128 41.23 5.37 -15.27
CA GLU A 128 40.04 4.69 -15.78
C GLU A 128 39.28 5.53 -16.82
N ILE A 129 39.13 6.83 -16.56
CA ILE A 129 38.53 7.76 -17.53
C ILE A 129 39.35 7.80 -18.82
N ASP A 130 40.67 7.92 -18.74
CA ASP A 130 41.55 7.95 -19.91
C ASP A 130 41.47 6.65 -20.71
N ARG A 131 41.40 5.50 -20.02
CA ARG A 131 41.15 4.20 -20.67
C ARG A 131 39.82 4.19 -21.41
N ASP A 132 38.73 4.60 -20.77
CA ASP A 132 37.40 4.67 -21.40
C ASP A 132 37.41 5.61 -22.62
N ARG A 133 38.06 6.76 -22.52
CA ARG A 133 38.16 7.74 -23.61
C ARG A 133 39.00 7.24 -24.77
N LEU A 134 40.08 6.51 -24.49
CA LEU A 134 40.91 5.88 -25.52
C LEU A 134 40.10 4.83 -26.28
N VAL A 135 39.36 3.97 -25.57
CA VAL A 135 38.45 2.99 -26.17
C VAL A 135 37.43 3.69 -27.07
N VAL A 136 36.74 4.72 -26.57
CA VAL A 136 35.76 5.48 -27.36
C VAL A 136 36.39 6.13 -28.61
N LYS A 137 37.61 6.67 -28.50
CA LYS A 137 38.34 7.26 -29.62
C LYS A 137 38.71 6.22 -30.68
N GLN A 138 39.27 5.10 -30.25
CA GLN A 138 39.65 4.00 -31.15
C GLN A 138 38.45 3.38 -31.86
N LEU A 139 37.29 3.35 -31.20
CA LEU A 139 36.01 2.95 -31.80
C LEU A 139 35.53 3.93 -32.88
N ARG A 140 35.56 5.24 -32.59
CA ARG A 140 35.19 6.28 -33.57
C ARG A 140 36.10 6.31 -34.79
N GLU A 141 37.39 6.06 -34.59
CA GLU A 141 38.39 6.02 -35.66
C GLU A 141 38.39 4.67 -36.42
N GLY A 142 37.55 3.71 -36.03
CA GLY A 142 37.47 2.38 -36.68
C GLY A 142 38.71 1.49 -36.49
N LYS A 143 39.63 1.87 -35.59
CA LYS A 143 40.87 1.14 -35.30
C LYS A 143 40.65 -0.11 -34.46
N ILE A 144 39.58 -0.11 -33.66
CA ILE A 144 39.10 -1.28 -32.94
C ILE A 144 37.76 -1.66 -33.57
N ARG A 145 37.69 -2.89 -34.09
CA ARG A 145 36.41 -3.57 -34.26
C ARG A 145 36.09 -4.18 -32.91
N VAL A 146 34.99 -3.76 -32.29
CA VAL A 146 34.42 -4.54 -31.19
C VAL A 146 34.04 -5.87 -31.83
N GLU A 147 34.72 -6.97 -31.47
CA GLU A 147 33.99 -8.24 -31.44
C GLU A 147 32.85 -7.97 -30.48
N PHE A 148 31.65 -7.72 -31.01
CA PHE A 148 30.48 -7.38 -30.21
C PHE A 148 30.41 -8.40 -29.08
N LYS A 149 30.72 -7.96 -27.86
CA LYS A 149 30.50 -8.76 -26.67
C LYS A 149 29.00 -8.64 -26.36
N ASP A 150 28.22 -9.21 -27.27
CA ASP A 150 26.79 -8.97 -27.54
C ASP A 150 26.42 -7.47 -27.72
N PRO A 151 25.62 -7.07 -28.73
CA PRO A 151 24.93 -5.78 -28.67
C PRO A 151 24.10 -5.70 -27.37
N MET A 152 23.88 -4.49 -26.82
CA MET A 152 23.02 -4.30 -25.63
C MET A 152 21.78 -5.19 -25.75
N LYS A 153 21.63 -6.15 -24.84
CA LYS A 153 20.51 -7.10 -24.91
C LYS A 153 19.21 -6.31 -24.86
N THR A 154 18.33 -6.64 -25.80
CA THR A 154 17.00 -6.05 -25.85
C THR A 154 16.09 -6.85 -24.94
N ALA A 155 15.33 -6.17 -24.08
CA ALA A 155 14.44 -6.83 -23.14
C ALA A 155 13.05 -6.20 -23.14
N LEU A 156 12.01 -7.02 -23.11
CA LEU A 156 10.62 -6.61 -22.92
C LEU A 156 10.20 -6.92 -21.48
N MET A 157 9.96 -5.89 -20.67
CA MET A 157 9.32 -6.02 -19.37
C MET A 157 7.80 -5.84 -19.50
N VAL A 158 7.05 -6.87 -19.11
CA VAL A 158 5.58 -6.85 -19.02
C VAL A 158 5.16 -6.79 -17.57
N VAL A 159 4.46 -5.72 -17.18
CA VAL A 159 3.88 -5.55 -15.84
C VAL A 159 2.35 -5.58 -15.88
N GLU A 160 1.68 -5.68 -14.74
CA GLU A 160 0.21 -5.81 -14.73
C GLU A 160 -0.53 -4.49 -15.01
N SER A 161 0.00 -3.34 -14.56
CA SER A 161 -0.72 -2.06 -14.63
C SER A 161 0.00 -0.97 -15.46
N PRO A 162 -0.75 -0.13 -16.21
CA PRO A 162 -0.16 0.97 -16.98
C PRO A 162 0.56 2.03 -16.14
N ASN A 163 0.10 2.26 -14.91
CA ASN A 163 0.76 3.20 -14.00
C ASN A 163 2.14 2.67 -13.63
N LYS A 164 2.23 1.40 -13.23
CA LYS A 164 3.50 0.75 -12.89
C LYS A 164 4.48 0.81 -14.07
N ALA A 165 4.03 0.49 -15.29
CA ALA A 165 4.86 0.57 -16.49
C ALA A 165 5.45 1.98 -16.69
N ARG A 166 4.61 3.02 -16.55
CA ARG A 166 5.04 4.42 -16.70
C ARG A 166 5.95 4.87 -15.55
N THR A 167 5.68 4.42 -14.32
CA THR A 167 6.51 4.74 -13.14
C THR A 167 7.91 4.19 -13.33
N ILE A 168 8.02 2.90 -13.70
CA ILE A 168 9.30 2.25 -13.93
C ILE A 168 10.06 2.94 -15.07
N ALA A 169 9.38 3.25 -16.18
CA ALA A 169 10.02 3.95 -17.30
C ALA A 169 10.62 5.31 -16.89
N ASN A 170 9.91 6.08 -16.07
CA ASN A 170 10.38 7.39 -15.61
C ASN A 170 11.62 7.33 -14.70
N PHE A 171 11.96 6.17 -14.11
CA PHE A 171 13.20 6.02 -13.32
C PHE A 171 14.47 6.10 -14.15
N PHE A 172 14.37 5.79 -15.45
CA PHE A 172 15.49 5.76 -16.38
C PHE A 172 15.54 7.00 -17.29
N GLY A 173 14.88 8.08 -16.87
CA GLY A 173 14.79 9.34 -17.59
C GLY A 173 13.47 9.48 -18.36
N LYS A 174 13.47 10.32 -19.40
CA LYS A 174 12.29 10.55 -20.24
C LYS A 174 12.19 9.42 -21.28
N PRO A 175 11.20 8.51 -21.19
CA PRO A 175 11.10 7.39 -22.12
C PRO A 175 10.68 7.85 -23.52
N SER A 176 11.17 7.12 -24.53
CA SER A 176 10.53 7.11 -25.85
C SER A 176 9.23 6.31 -25.75
N VAL A 177 8.17 6.78 -26.39
CA VAL A 177 6.85 6.13 -26.30
C VAL A 177 6.37 5.72 -27.67
N ARG A 178 6.26 4.41 -27.91
CA ARG A 178 5.54 3.87 -29.08
C ARG A 178 4.07 3.68 -28.71
N ARG A 179 3.17 3.99 -29.65
CA ARG A 179 1.72 3.84 -29.48
C ARG A 179 1.16 2.91 -30.54
N TYR A 180 0.36 1.96 -30.08
CA TYR A 180 -0.39 1.04 -30.92
C TYR A 180 -1.84 1.09 -30.44
N ASP A 181 -2.66 1.90 -31.11
CA ASP A 181 -4.01 2.21 -30.66
C ASP A 181 -4.02 2.80 -29.22
N GLU A 182 -4.72 2.19 -28.27
CA GLU A 182 -4.72 2.59 -26.86
C GLU A 182 -3.50 2.08 -26.06
N LEU A 183 -2.68 1.20 -26.64
CA LEU A 183 -1.55 0.54 -25.98
C LEU A 183 -0.27 1.37 -26.13
N LYS A 184 0.54 1.36 -25.08
CA LYS A 184 1.77 2.14 -24.99
C LYS A 184 2.94 1.26 -24.58
N VAL A 185 4.06 1.43 -25.28
CA VAL A 185 5.35 0.85 -24.91
C VAL A 185 6.29 1.99 -24.60
N TYR A 186 6.95 1.89 -23.45
CA TYR A 186 7.97 2.84 -23.02
C TYR A 186 9.34 2.22 -23.26
N GLU A 187 10.18 2.89 -24.02
CA GLU A 187 11.53 2.44 -24.33
C GLU A 187 12.53 3.29 -23.54
N VAL A 188 13.37 2.63 -22.76
CA VAL A 188 14.39 3.25 -21.92
C VAL A 188 15.69 2.46 -21.98
N SER A 189 16.82 3.13 -21.77
CA SER A 189 18.11 2.46 -21.61
C SER A 189 18.47 2.41 -20.13
N THR A 190 18.78 1.23 -19.63
CA THR A 190 19.27 1.03 -18.25
C THR A 190 20.80 1.13 -18.17
N GLY A 191 21.48 1.32 -19.31
CA GLY A 191 22.94 1.26 -19.43
C GLY A 191 23.45 -0.13 -19.86
N GLU A 192 22.79 -1.20 -19.42
CA GLU A 192 23.11 -2.59 -19.80
C GLU A 192 22.09 -3.18 -20.79
N LEU A 193 20.82 -2.75 -20.70
CA LEU A 193 19.71 -3.24 -21.50
C LEU A 193 18.99 -2.09 -22.21
N LEU A 194 18.53 -2.35 -23.43
CA LEU A 194 17.45 -1.57 -24.03
C LEU A 194 16.13 -2.18 -23.57
N LEU A 195 15.47 -1.52 -22.62
CA LEU A 195 14.28 -2.03 -21.96
C LEU A 195 13.01 -1.42 -22.57
N MET A 196 12.18 -2.27 -23.14
CA MET A 196 10.80 -1.96 -23.51
C MET A 196 9.88 -2.33 -22.36
N ILE A 197 9.01 -1.43 -21.93
CA ILE A 197 8.11 -1.64 -20.80
C ILE A 197 6.67 -1.46 -21.26
N THR A 198 5.84 -2.47 -21.05
CA THR A 198 4.40 -2.45 -21.37
C THR A 198 3.57 -3.05 -20.26
N ALA A 199 2.24 -2.88 -20.34
CA ALA A 199 1.32 -3.40 -19.35
C ALA A 199 0.32 -4.40 -19.97
N SER A 200 0.11 -5.54 -19.30
CA SER A 200 -0.92 -6.52 -19.69
C SER A 200 -2.33 -6.03 -19.39
N GLY A 201 -2.49 -5.13 -18.40
CA GLY A 201 -3.79 -4.67 -17.92
C GLY A 201 -4.47 -5.64 -16.95
N GLY A 202 -3.72 -6.59 -16.37
CA GLY A 202 -4.20 -7.61 -15.45
C GLY A 202 -4.27 -9.00 -16.09
N HIS A 203 -5.27 -9.80 -15.70
CA HIS A 203 -5.51 -11.13 -16.27
C HIS A 203 -5.86 -11.02 -17.76
N ILE A 204 -5.23 -11.85 -18.59
CA ILE A 204 -5.59 -12.04 -20.01
C ILE A 204 -6.69 -13.08 -20.14
N TYR A 205 -6.59 -14.14 -19.33
CA TYR A 205 -7.46 -15.30 -19.35
C TYR A 205 -8.17 -15.53 -18.02
N ASP A 206 -9.42 -16.02 -18.11
CA ASP A 206 -10.18 -16.52 -16.97
C ASP A 206 -10.89 -17.83 -17.35
N LEU A 207 -11.24 -18.60 -16.33
CA LEU A 207 -11.87 -19.90 -16.47
C LEU A 207 -13.24 -19.75 -17.15
N VAL A 208 -13.49 -20.50 -18.23
CA VAL A 208 -14.78 -20.50 -18.95
C VAL A 208 -15.90 -21.06 -18.07
N THR A 209 -17.16 -20.75 -18.37
CA THR A 209 -18.28 -21.19 -17.52
C THR A 209 -19.11 -22.32 -18.10
N ASP A 210 -18.96 -22.60 -19.40
CA ASP A 210 -19.80 -23.45 -20.23
C ASP A 210 -19.18 -24.81 -20.61
N VAL A 211 -17.89 -25.02 -20.32
CA VAL A 211 -17.16 -26.26 -20.64
C VAL A 211 -17.03 -27.18 -19.43
N GLY A 212 -17.22 -28.49 -19.62
CA GLY A 212 -16.99 -29.51 -18.59
C GLY A 212 -17.78 -29.26 -17.30
N TYR A 213 -17.17 -29.57 -16.16
CA TYR A 213 -17.73 -29.23 -14.85
C TYR A 213 -17.33 -27.80 -14.47
N HIS A 214 -18.18 -26.84 -14.86
CA HIS A 214 -18.03 -25.41 -14.54
C HIS A 214 -16.72 -24.75 -14.99
N GLY A 215 -16.17 -25.21 -16.12
CA GLY A 215 -14.92 -24.74 -16.71
C GLY A 215 -13.76 -25.72 -16.60
N VAL A 216 -13.98 -26.91 -16.00
CA VAL A 216 -12.93 -27.91 -15.80
C VAL A 216 -13.31 -29.20 -16.50
N LEU A 217 -12.45 -29.68 -17.40
CA LEU A 217 -12.61 -30.98 -18.04
C LEU A 217 -12.08 -32.09 -17.14
N LEU A 218 -12.78 -33.23 -17.20
CA LEU A 218 -12.54 -34.43 -16.39
C LEU A 218 -12.37 -35.63 -17.33
N PRO A 219 -11.19 -35.82 -17.93
CA PRO A 219 -10.94 -36.98 -18.80
C PRO A 219 -11.14 -38.28 -17.99
N LYS A 220 -11.89 -39.23 -18.55
CA LYS A 220 -12.31 -40.45 -17.83
C LYS A 220 -11.15 -41.34 -17.37
N ASP A 221 -9.97 -41.20 -17.99
CA ASP A 221 -8.87 -42.17 -17.85
C ASP A 221 -7.63 -41.63 -17.09
N ALA A 222 -7.58 -40.35 -16.72
CA ALA A 222 -6.30 -39.71 -16.37
C ALA A 222 -6.20 -39.18 -14.93
N GLY A 223 -7.26 -39.27 -14.12
CA GLY A 223 -7.25 -38.74 -12.74
C GLY A 223 -6.88 -37.26 -12.64
N THR A 224 -6.97 -36.52 -13.75
CA THR A 224 -6.47 -35.15 -13.92
C THR A 224 -7.62 -34.17 -14.08
N PHE A 225 -7.39 -32.94 -13.62
CA PHE A 225 -8.28 -31.81 -13.83
C PHE A 225 -7.64 -30.90 -14.86
N LEU A 226 -8.40 -30.57 -15.92
CA LEU A 226 -7.94 -29.67 -16.98
C LEU A 226 -8.81 -28.40 -16.98
N PRO A 227 -8.41 -27.34 -16.26
CA PRO A 227 -9.10 -26.06 -16.29
C PRO A 227 -9.01 -25.44 -17.69
N VAL A 228 -10.15 -25.01 -18.24
CA VAL A 228 -10.24 -24.41 -19.57
C VAL A 228 -10.38 -22.90 -19.45
N TYR A 229 -9.43 -22.17 -20.03
CA TYR A 229 -9.37 -20.72 -19.96
C TYR A 229 -9.70 -20.07 -21.30
N SER A 230 -10.26 -18.86 -21.25
CA SER A 230 -10.56 -18.05 -22.43
C SER A 230 -10.30 -16.57 -22.17
N ALA A 231 -10.13 -15.83 -23.26
CA ALA A 231 -9.92 -14.39 -23.30
C ALA A 231 -10.97 -13.62 -22.49
N ILE A 232 -10.49 -12.77 -21.58
CA ILE A 232 -11.38 -11.85 -20.86
C ILE A 232 -11.87 -10.77 -21.83
N ARG A 233 -13.18 -10.61 -21.85
CA ARG A 233 -13.90 -9.53 -22.53
C ARG A 233 -14.48 -8.59 -21.48
N ARG A 234 -14.29 -7.29 -21.66
CA ARG A 234 -14.89 -6.24 -20.82
C ARG A 234 -15.83 -5.39 -21.65
N CYS A 235 -17.07 -5.27 -21.20
CA CYS A 235 -18.02 -4.35 -21.82
C CYS A 235 -17.66 -2.90 -21.50
N LEU A 236 -17.48 -2.07 -22.54
CA LEU A 236 -17.17 -0.65 -22.39
C LEU A 236 -18.38 0.17 -21.91
N ASN A 237 -19.60 -0.33 -22.14
CA ASN A 237 -20.82 0.33 -21.68
C ASN A 237 -21.11 0.08 -20.18
N CYS A 238 -21.21 -1.18 -19.75
CA CYS A 238 -21.62 -1.51 -18.37
C CYS A 238 -20.49 -2.00 -17.46
N GLY A 239 -19.26 -2.12 -17.99
CA GLY A 239 -18.08 -2.57 -17.24
C GLY A 239 -18.05 -4.06 -16.88
N TYR A 240 -19.05 -4.85 -17.29
CA TYR A 240 -19.12 -6.28 -16.99
C TYR A 240 -17.99 -7.05 -17.69
N GLN A 241 -17.34 -7.96 -16.96
CA GLN A 241 -16.27 -8.84 -17.45
C GLN A 241 -16.80 -10.27 -17.57
N PHE A 242 -16.43 -10.96 -18.65
CA PHE A 242 -16.79 -12.35 -18.94
C PHE A 242 -15.74 -13.00 -19.83
N SER A 243 -15.61 -14.33 -19.78
CA SER A 243 -14.65 -15.12 -20.58
C SER A 243 -15.31 -15.96 -21.67
N ASP A 244 -16.62 -16.18 -21.59
CA ASP A 244 -17.36 -16.94 -22.60
C ASP A 244 -17.29 -16.24 -23.98
N ASP A 245 -17.27 -17.03 -25.05
CA ASP A 245 -17.10 -16.53 -26.41
C ASP A 245 -18.42 -15.97 -26.97
N LEU A 246 -18.74 -14.74 -26.56
CA LEU A 246 -19.96 -14.03 -26.93
C LEU A 246 -19.63 -12.69 -27.62
N ASP A 247 -20.32 -12.41 -28.73
CA ASP A 247 -20.20 -11.14 -29.48
C ASP A 247 -20.90 -9.95 -28.81
N LYS A 248 -21.75 -10.22 -27.82
CA LYS A 248 -22.50 -9.21 -27.07
C LYS A 248 -22.34 -9.42 -25.58
N CYS A 249 -22.34 -8.31 -24.84
CA CYS A 249 -22.29 -8.36 -23.38
C CYS A 249 -23.51 -9.12 -22.84
N PRO A 250 -23.33 -10.18 -22.03
CA PRO A 250 -24.44 -10.98 -21.51
C PRO A 250 -25.28 -10.23 -20.46
N LYS A 251 -24.78 -9.09 -19.96
CA LYS A 251 -25.46 -8.27 -18.95
C LYS A 251 -26.33 -7.16 -19.56
N CYS A 252 -25.83 -6.45 -20.57
CA CYS A 252 -26.53 -5.30 -21.16
C CYS A 252 -26.76 -5.38 -22.68
N GLY A 253 -26.34 -6.46 -23.34
CA GLY A 253 -26.51 -6.67 -24.78
C GLY A 253 -25.61 -5.83 -25.70
N SER A 254 -24.76 -4.96 -25.15
CA SER A 254 -23.86 -4.10 -25.93
C SER A 254 -22.78 -4.90 -26.66
N SER A 255 -22.48 -4.53 -27.91
CA SER A 255 -21.38 -5.07 -28.73
C SER A 255 -20.05 -4.33 -28.53
N GLN A 256 -20.02 -3.25 -27.72
CA GLN A 256 -18.77 -2.53 -27.43
C GLN A 256 -17.96 -3.28 -26.38
N LEU A 257 -17.09 -4.16 -26.86
CA LEU A 257 -16.28 -5.06 -26.05
C LEU A 257 -14.80 -4.76 -26.24
N ARG A 258 -14.07 -4.65 -25.14
CA ARG A 258 -12.60 -4.72 -25.13
C ARG A 258 -12.18 -6.16 -24.89
N ASN A 259 -11.43 -6.72 -25.82
CA ASN A 259 -10.92 -8.09 -25.75
C ASN A 259 -9.44 -8.07 -25.36
N ALA A 260 -9.08 -8.84 -24.33
CA ALA A 260 -7.70 -8.99 -23.88
C ALA A 260 -6.75 -9.57 -24.96
N LEU A 261 -7.28 -10.31 -25.95
CA LEU A 261 -6.47 -10.83 -27.06
C LEU A 261 -5.77 -9.73 -27.85
N LYS A 262 -6.40 -8.56 -28.03
CA LYS A 262 -5.73 -7.43 -28.71
C LYS A 262 -4.46 -6.99 -27.99
N ILE A 263 -4.46 -7.07 -26.65
CA ILE A 263 -3.29 -6.75 -25.83
C ILE A 263 -2.24 -7.85 -25.98
N LEU A 264 -2.67 -9.11 -25.96
CA LEU A 264 -1.78 -10.24 -26.12
C LEU A 264 -1.08 -10.24 -27.48
N ASP A 265 -1.82 -10.04 -28.57
CA ASP A 265 -1.27 -10.00 -29.93
C ASP A 265 -0.27 -8.86 -30.09
N PHE A 266 -0.55 -7.72 -29.47
CA PHE A 266 0.42 -6.63 -29.40
C PHE A 266 1.71 -7.01 -28.68
N ILE A 267 1.60 -7.65 -27.50
CA ILE A 267 2.77 -8.10 -26.75
C ILE A 267 3.55 -9.17 -27.52
N ARG A 268 2.87 -10.07 -28.26
CA ARG A 268 3.53 -11.06 -29.13
C ARG A 268 4.39 -10.41 -30.20
N THR A 269 3.89 -9.36 -30.87
CA THR A 269 4.70 -8.60 -31.83
C THR A 269 5.95 -8.00 -31.18
N LEU A 270 5.85 -7.49 -29.95
CA LEU A 270 7.02 -6.98 -29.22
C LEU A 270 8.01 -8.07 -28.82
N CYS A 271 7.54 -9.29 -28.55
CA CYS A 271 8.40 -10.43 -28.20
C CYS A 271 9.35 -10.79 -29.36
N GLU A 272 8.88 -10.66 -30.60
CA GLU A 272 9.68 -10.89 -31.81
C GLU A 272 10.80 -9.84 -32.00
N GLU A 273 10.66 -8.67 -31.36
CA GLU A 273 11.63 -7.57 -31.42
C GLU A 273 12.75 -7.68 -30.36
N VAL A 274 12.64 -8.58 -29.38
CA VAL A 274 13.55 -8.64 -28.22
C VAL A 274 14.27 -9.97 -28.04
N ASP A 275 15.40 -9.93 -27.33
CA ASP A 275 16.15 -11.11 -26.95
C ASP A 275 15.60 -11.80 -25.70
N LEU A 276 15.01 -11.03 -24.78
CA LEU A 276 14.56 -11.51 -23.48
C LEU A 276 13.20 -10.90 -23.09
N VAL A 277 12.27 -11.72 -22.61
CA VAL A 277 11.00 -11.25 -22.05
C VAL A 277 11.03 -11.44 -20.53
N LEU A 278 10.74 -10.38 -19.79
CA LEU A 278 10.72 -10.32 -18.34
C LEU A 278 9.31 -10.03 -17.84
N ILE A 279 8.72 -10.96 -17.10
CA ILE A 279 7.39 -10.79 -16.52
C ILE A 279 7.52 -10.27 -15.10
N GLY A 280 7.08 -9.03 -14.88
CA GLY A 280 7.18 -8.30 -13.62
C GLY A 280 5.81 -8.03 -12.99
N THR A 281 4.98 -9.06 -12.85
CA THR A 281 3.69 -9.00 -12.16
C THR A 281 3.88 -8.90 -10.64
N ASP A 282 2.81 -8.59 -9.91
CA ASP A 282 2.83 -8.51 -8.46
C ASP A 282 3.44 -9.77 -7.78
N PRO A 283 4.13 -9.62 -6.63
CA PRO A 283 4.76 -10.73 -5.91
C PRO A 283 3.73 -11.45 -5.03
N ASP A 284 2.67 -12.01 -5.62
CA ASP A 284 1.69 -12.86 -4.94
C ASP A 284 1.27 -14.04 -5.83
N THR A 285 0.55 -15.01 -5.28
CA THR A 285 0.02 -16.18 -6.02
C THR A 285 -0.82 -15.78 -7.24
N GLU A 286 -1.55 -14.67 -7.17
CA GLU A 286 -2.33 -14.14 -8.29
C GLU A 286 -1.41 -13.60 -9.40
N GLY A 287 -0.40 -12.83 -9.04
CA GLY A 287 0.62 -12.31 -9.95
C GLY A 287 1.46 -13.40 -10.58
N GLU A 288 1.79 -14.46 -9.85
CA GLU A 288 2.51 -15.62 -10.39
C GLU A 288 1.66 -16.36 -11.44
N LYS A 289 0.37 -16.56 -11.19
CA LYS A 289 -0.56 -17.10 -12.20
C LYS A 289 -0.60 -16.19 -13.43
N ILE A 290 -0.85 -14.89 -13.27
CA ILE A 290 -0.91 -13.95 -14.41
C ILE A 290 0.39 -14.05 -15.21
N GLY A 291 1.52 -14.13 -14.51
CA GLY A 291 2.81 -14.24 -15.14
C GLY A 291 3.00 -15.55 -15.90
N TRP A 292 2.55 -16.67 -15.32
CA TRP A 292 2.56 -17.98 -15.96
C TRP A 292 1.70 -18.03 -17.23
N ASP A 293 0.49 -17.47 -17.20
CA ASP A 293 -0.36 -17.35 -18.39
C ASP A 293 0.35 -16.59 -19.51
N LEU A 294 0.93 -15.43 -19.18
CA LEU A 294 1.68 -14.63 -20.14
C LEU A 294 2.86 -15.43 -20.67
N ALA A 295 3.63 -16.09 -19.81
CA ALA A 295 4.76 -16.90 -20.24
C ALA A 295 4.34 -18.03 -21.19
N ALA A 296 3.31 -18.79 -20.85
CA ALA A 296 2.78 -19.85 -21.70
C ALA A 296 2.32 -19.33 -23.08
N LEU A 297 1.75 -18.13 -23.14
CA LEU A 297 1.23 -17.53 -24.37
C LEU A 297 2.26 -16.79 -25.22
N LEU A 298 3.38 -16.39 -24.62
CA LEU A 298 4.44 -15.61 -25.24
C LEU A 298 5.67 -16.45 -25.59
N THR A 299 5.90 -17.59 -24.90
CA THR A 299 7.03 -18.50 -25.17
C THR A 299 7.18 -18.89 -26.64
N PRO A 300 6.11 -19.14 -27.43
CA PRO A 300 6.26 -19.43 -28.86
C PRO A 300 6.81 -18.26 -29.71
N TYR A 301 6.76 -17.04 -29.18
CA TYR A 301 7.14 -15.79 -29.87
C TYR A 301 8.40 -15.15 -29.26
N ALA A 302 8.95 -15.72 -28.20
CA ALA A 302 10.07 -15.17 -27.44
C ALA A 302 11.21 -16.21 -27.38
N LYS A 303 12.47 -15.74 -27.47
CA LYS A 303 13.63 -16.63 -27.31
C LYS A 303 13.73 -17.16 -25.86
N GLU A 304 13.48 -16.28 -24.90
CA GLU A 304 13.54 -16.58 -23.48
C GLU A 304 12.50 -15.76 -22.72
N VAL A 305 11.78 -16.40 -21.81
CA VAL A 305 10.82 -15.75 -20.91
C VAL A 305 11.21 -16.05 -19.47
N LYS A 306 11.41 -15.02 -18.66
CA LYS A 306 11.78 -15.12 -17.24
C LYS A 306 10.85 -14.29 -16.36
N ARG A 307 10.80 -14.66 -15.09
CA ARG A 307 10.07 -13.97 -14.03
C ARG A 307 11.03 -13.08 -13.24
N ILE A 308 10.61 -11.85 -12.98
CA ILE A 308 11.32 -10.91 -12.10
C ILE A 308 10.39 -10.47 -10.97
N GLU A 309 10.92 -10.30 -9.77
CA GLU A 309 10.13 -9.99 -8.59
C GLU A 309 10.65 -8.76 -7.86
N PHE A 310 9.75 -7.86 -7.47
CA PHE A 310 10.09 -6.68 -6.69
C PHE A 310 8.94 -6.33 -5.74
N HIS A 311 9.28 -6.03 -4.49
CA HIS A 311 8.31 -5.69 -3.44
C HIS A 311 8.10 -4.18 -3.28
N GLU A 312 8.80 -3.37 -4.07
CA GLU A 312 8.64 -1.91 -4.15
C GLU A 312 8.91 -1.44 -5.58
N VAL A 313 8.18 -0.43 -6.05
CA VAL A 313 8.40 0.16 -7.37
C VAL A 313 9.41 1.29 -7.22
N THR A 314 10.71 0.96 -7.15
CA THR A 314 11.82 1.91 -7.05
C THR A 314 12.91 1.59 -8.07
N LYS A 315 13.71 2.58 -8.50
CA LYS A 315 14.82 2.35 -9.45
C LYS A 315 15.75 1.23 -8.96
N ARG A 316 16.10 1.25 -7.67
CA ARG A 316 16.94 0.24 -7.01
C ARG A 316 16.33 -1.15 -7.11
N ALA A 317 15.08 -1.33 -6.67
CA ALA A 317 14.43 -2.63 -6.67
C ALA A 317 14.25 -3.20 -8.09
N ILE A 318 13.96 -2.34 -9.08
CA ILE A 318 13.87 -2.77 -10.48
C ILE A 318 15.23 -3.23 -10.99
N LEU A 319 16.32 -2.50 -10.72
CA LEU A 319 17.67 -2.91 -11.12
C LEU A 319 18.11 -4.22 -10.45
N GLU A 320 17.77 -4.42 -9.18
CA GLU A 320 18.02 -5.69 -8.46
C GLU A 320 17.22 -6.85 -9.07
N ALA A 321 15.95 -6.62 -9.42
CA ALA A 321 15.08 -7.61 -10.04
C ALA A 321 15.54 -8.00 -11.45
N LEU A 322 16.05 -7.05 -12.24
CA LEU A 322 16.63 -7.32 -13.56
C LEU A 322 17.87 -8.21 -13.49
N LYS A 323 18.62 -8.18 -12.37
CA LYS A 323 19.80 -9.03 -12.13
C LYS A 323 19.45 -10.40 -11.53
N SER A 324 18.28 -10.51 -10.92
CA SER A 324 17.84 -11.69 -10.15
C SER A 324 16.63 -12.36 -10.81
N THR A 325 16.74 -12.65 -12.10
CA THR A 325 15.68 -13.35 -12.85
C THR A 325 15.55 -14.80 -12.37
N ARG A 326 14.31 -15.30 -12.31
CA ARG A 326 14.01 -16.70 -11.99
C ARG A 326 13.02 -17.31 -12.98
N ASP A 327 12.85 -18.61 -12.90
CA ASP A 327 11.71 -19.30 -13.52
C ASP A 327 10.44 -19.13 -12.66
N PHE A 328 9.30 -19.45 -13.24
CA PHE A 328 8.01 -19.39 -12.55
C PHE A 328 7.88 -20.51 -11.53
N ASP A 329 7.31 -20.18 -10.38
CA ASP A 329 7.03 -21.16 -9.33
C ASP A 329 5.69 -21.85 -9.60
N THR A 330 5.76 -23.13 -9.99
CA THR A 330 4.57 -23.92 -10.31
C THR A 330 3.69 -24.17 -9.11
N ASN A 331 4.22 -24.21 -7.88
CA ASN A 331 3.43 -24.42 -6.67
C ASN A 331 2.48 -23.25 -6.41
N LEU A 332 2.97 -22.01 -6.60
CA LEU A 332 2.15 -20.81 -6.51
C LEU A 332 1.03 -20.79 -7.55
N VAL A 333 1.33 -21.22 -8.78
CA VAL A 333 0.35 -21.33 -9.87
C VAL A 333 -0.71 -22.39 -9.54
N GLU A 334 -0.29 -23.57 -9.09
CA GLU A 334 -1.18 -24.67 -8.71
C GLU A 334 -2.10 -24.27 -7.54
N ALA A 335 -1.56 -23.61 -6.51
CA ALA A 335 -2.34 -23.08 -5.40
C ALA A 335 -3.41 -22.08 -5.88
N GLN A 336 -3.05 -21.19 -6.83
CA GLN A 336 -3.99 -20.27 -7.43
C GLN A 336 -5.07 -20.99 -8.23
N ILE A 337 -4.71 -22.01 -9.01
CA ILE A 337 -5.66 -22.81 -9.79
C ILE A 337 -6.66 -23.48 -8.86
N VAL A 338 -6.20 -24.15 -7.80
CA VAL A 338 -7.09 -24.80 -6.81
C VAL A 338 -8.04 -23.79 -6.19
N ARG A 339 -7.52 -22.64 -5.75
CA ARG A 339 -8.34 -21.55 -5.19
C ARG A 339 -9.42 -21.10 -6.19
N ARG A 340 -9.04 -20.88 -7.45
CA ARG A 340 -9.96 -20.40 -8.49
C ARG A 340 -11.02 -21.44 -8.86
N VAL A 341 -10.64 -22.71 -8.98
CA VAL A 341 -11.54 -23.82 -9.31
C VAL A 341 -12.50 -24.09 -8.16
N GLU A 342 -12.02 -24.08 -6.93
CA GLU A 342 -12.87 -24.27 -5.75
C GLU A 342 -13.92 -23.16 -5.63
N ASP A 343 -13.49 -21.89 -5.68
CA ASP A 343 -14.39 -20.73 -5.64
C ASP A 343 -15.43 -20.81 -6.76
N ARG A 344 -15.02 -21.31 -7.94
CA ARG A 344 -15.91 -21.53 -9.07
C ARG A 344 -16.95 -22.61 -8.76
N TRP A 345 -16.53 -23.79 -8.34
CA TRP A 345 -17.42 -24.93 -8.11
C TRP A 345 -18.39 -24.67 -6.96
N ILE A 346 -17.89 -24.32 -5.78
CA ILE A 346 -18.73 -24.03 -4.61
C ILE A 346 -19.61 -22.83 -4.91
N GLY A 347 -19.03 -21.78 -5.50
CA GLY A 347 -19.75 -20.56 -5.80
C GLY A 347 -20.90 -20.78 -6.77
N PHE A 348 -20.69 -21.48 -7.89
CA PHE A 348 -21.74 -21.73 -8.88
C PHE A 348 -22.82 -22.66 -8.34
N GLU A 349 -22.43 -23.77 -7.70
CA GLU A 349 -23.40 -24.76 -7.22
C GLU A 349 -24.31 -24.15 -6.16
N LEU A 350 -23.75 -23.52 -5.13
CA LEU A 350 -24.55 -22.86 -4.09
C LEU A 350 -25.37 -21.69 -4.65
N SER A 351 -24.85 -20.94 -5.63
CA SER A 351 -25.61 -19.85 -6.27
C SER A 351 -26.82 -20.37 -7.04
N LYS A 352 -26.69 -21.48 -7.78
CA LYS A 352 -27.83 -22.12 -8.46
C LYS A 352 -28.90 -22.55 -7.48
N ARG A 353 -28.51 -23.16 -6.35
CA ARG A 353 -29.44 -23.57 -5.28
C ARG A 353 -30.16 -22.36 -4.68
N LEU A 354 -29.45 -21.25 -4.47
CA LEU A 354 -30.07 -19.99 -4.05
C LEU A 354 -31.04 -19.44 -5.09
N TRP A 355 -30.72 -19.48 -6.38
CA TRP A 355 -31.63 -19.00 -7.43
C TRP A 355 -32.92 -19.80 -7.46
N SER A 356 -32.84 -21.12 -7.32
CA SER A 356 -34.01 -21.99 -7.24
C SER A 356 -34.84 -21.73 -5.98
N ALA A 357 -34.18 -21.61 -4.81
CA ALA A 357 -34.87 -21.43 -3.53
C ALA A 357 -35.53 -20.05 -3.39
N PHE A 358 -34.89 -18.99 -3.89
CA PHE A 358 -35.34 -17.60 -3.74
C PHE A 358 -35.99 -17.03 -5.02
N LYS A 359 -36.07 -17.83 -6.10
CA LYS A 359 -36.55 -17.43 -7.43
C LYS A 359 -35.91 -16.13 -7.94
N ARG A 360 -34.64 -15.91 -7.60
CA ARG A 360 -33.91 -14.67 -7.88
C ARG A 360 -32.54 -14.99 -8.46
N LYS A 361 -32.37 -14.73 -9.75
CA LYS A 361 -31.07 -14.80 -10.43
C LYS A 361 -30.15 -13.69 -9.88
N GLY A 362 -28.85 -13.97 -9.80
CA GLY A 362 -27.83 -13.01 -9.37
C GLY A 362 -27.56 -12.95 -7.86
N LEU A 363 -28.16 -13.85 -7.07
CA LEU A 363 -27.65 -14.19 -5.73
C LEU A 363 -26.32 -14.92 -5.88
N SER A 364 -25.40 -14.74 -4.93
CA SER A 364 -24.15 -15.50 -4.90
C SER A 364 -23.93 -16.09 -3.53
N ALA A 365 -23.39 -17.28 -3.48
CA ALA A 365 -22.85 -17.88 -2.27
C ALA A 365 -21.36 -18.16 -2.50
N GLY A 366 -20.61 -18.17 -1.41
CA GLY A 366 -19.20 -18.54 -1.44
C GLY A 366 -18.79 -18.98 -0.05
N ARG A 367 -17.81 -19.90 0.01
CA ARG A 367 -17.31 -20.48 1.25
C ARG A 367 -16.90 -19.41 2.26
N VAL A 368 -16.21 -18.37 1.80
CA VAL A 368 -15.76 -17.27 2.67
C VAL A 368 -16.86 -16.23 2.93
N GLN A 369 -17.74 -15.97 1.95
CA GLN A 369 -18.78 -14.94 2.07
C GLN A 369 -19.83 -15.29 3.14
N THR A 370 -20.17 -16.57 3.25
CA THR A 370 -21.25 -17.04 4.14
C THR A 370 -20.90 -16.95 5.64
N PRO A 371 -19.72 -17.40 6.13
CA PRO A 371 -19.27 -17.16 7.50
C PRO A 371 -19.24 -15.69 7.86
N VAL A 372 -18.69 -14.85 6.97
CA VAL A 372 -18.61 -13.40 7.20
C VAL A 372 -20.00 -12.76 7.32
N LEU A 373 -20.95 -13.19 6.47
CA LEU A 373 -22.35 -12.79 6.60
C LEU A 373 -22.95 -13.26 7.93
N GLY A 374 -22.64 -14.49 8.37
CA GLY A 374 -23.03 -15.03 9.67
C GLY A 374 -22.56 -14.16 10.83
N TRP A 375 -21.28 -13.80 10.86
CA TRP A 375 -20.72 -12.92 11.89
C TRP A 375 -21.42 -11.56 11.96
N ILE A 376 -21.74 -10.96 10.80
CA ILE A 376 -22.48 -9.68 10.75
C ILE A 376 -23.90 -9.84 11.28
N ILE A 377 -24.55 -10.99 11.02
CA ILE A 377 -25.88 -11.31 11.55
C ILE A 377 -25.85 -11.50 13.07
N ASP A 378 -24.90 -12.31 13.57
CA ASP A 378 -24.74 -12.53 15.00
C ASP A 378 -24.42 -11.24 15.73
N ARG A 379 -23.57 -10.39 15.16
CA ARG A 379 -23.27 -9.07 15.73
C ARG A 379 -24.48 -8.14 15.75
N GLU A 380 -25.37 -8.20 14.77
CA GLU A 380 -26.61 -7.42 14.81
C GLU A 380 -27.57 -7.94 15.89
N ARG A 381 -27.61 -9.26 16.13
CA ARG A 381 -28.35 -9.85 17.25
C ARG A 381 -27.79 -9.38 18.58
N GLU A 382 -26.48 -9.54 18.81
CA GLU A 382 -25.77 -9.05 20.00
C GLU A 382 -26.00 -7.56 20.22
N PHE A 383 -25.91 -6.74 19.17
CA PHE A 383 -26.18 -5.31 19.24
C PHE A 383 -27.58 -5.02 19.79
N LYS A 384 -28.62 -5.70 19.28
CA LYS A 384 -30.01 -5.50 19.71
C LYS A 384 -30.28 -6.03 21.12
N GLU A 385 -29.71 -7.17 21.48
CA GLU A 385 -29.86 -7.79 22.79
C GLU A 385 -29.08 -7.04 23.88
N SER A 386 -28.02 -6.33 23.49
CA SER A 386 -27.17 -5.57 24.40
C SER A 386 -27.72 -4.19 24.81
N PHE A 387 -28.95 -3.83 24.42
CA PHE A 387 -29.54 -2.59 24.91
C PHE A 387 -29.84 -2.69 26.40
N ARG A 388 -29.16 -1.85 27.18
CA ARG A 388 -29.37 -1.68 28.62
C ARG A 388 -29.47 -0.19 28.93
N ASN A 389 -30.04 0.13 30.09
CA ASN A 389 -29.85 1.48 30.63
C ASN A 389 -28.40 1.59 31.10
N VAL A 390 -27.69 2.59 30.59
CA VAL A 390 -26.30 2.85 30.95
C VAL A 390 -26.24 4.19 31.67
N TYR A 391 -25.73 4.15 32.89
CA TYR A 391 -25.45 5.30 33.72
C TYR A 391 -24.06 5.82 33.32
N SER A 392 -24.04 6.94 32.59
CA SER A 392 -22.80 7.65 32.28
C SER A 392 -22.51 8.65 33.40
N VAL A 393 -21.62 8.28 34.30
CA VAL A 393 -21.20 9.10 35.45
C VAL A 393 -19.97 9.90 35.03
N PHE A 394 -20.11 11.22 34.99
CA PHE A 394 -19.03 12.15 34.69
C PHE A 394 -18.48 12.67 36.02
N LEU A 395 -17.24 12.32 36.33
CA LEU A 395 -16.54 12.78 37.51
C LEU A 395 -15.59 13.94 37.15
N PRO A 396 -15.07 14.68 38.14
CA PRO A 396 -13.94 15.58 37.94
C PRO A 396 -12.74 14.88 37.26
N TYR A 397 -11.75 15.66 36.83
CA TYR A 397 -10.54 15.14 36.15
C TYR A 397 -10.79 14.47 34.78
N GLY A 398 -11.97 14.70 34.19
CA GLY A 398 -12.35 14.19 32.88
C GLY A 398 -12.67 12.70 32.85
N ILE A 399 -12.93 12.08 34.02
CA ILE A 399 -13.27 10.66 34.09
C ILE A 399 -14.73 10.46 33.70
N LYS A 400 -14.96 9.53 32.79
CA LYS A 400 -16.30 9.06 32.42
C LYS A 400 -16.40 7.57 32.71
N LEU A 401 -17.25 7.21 33.66
CA LEU A 401 -17.61 5.83 33.96
C LEU A 401 -18.93 5.49 33.28
N GLU A 402 -19.00 4.29 32.71
CA GLU A 402 -20.23 3.73 32.19
C GLU A 402 -20.59 2.50 33.02
N LEU A 403 -21.68 2.60 33.78
CA LEU A 403 -22.23 1.51 34.60
C LEU A 403 -23.49 0.97 33.94
N ILE A 404 -23.58 -0.35 33.83
CA ILE A 404 -24.76 -1.03 33.29
C ILE A 404 -25.80 -1.09 34.42
N GLU A 405 -27.10 -0.96 34.12
CA GLU A 405 -28.16 -1.01 35.14
C GLU A 405 -28.07 -2.21 36.08
N ASP A 406 -27.67 -3.38 35.56
CA ASP A 406 -27.52 -4.62 36.34
C ASP A 406 -26.34 -4.55 37.36
N GLU A 407 -25.40 -3.62 37.16
CA GLU A 407 -24.26 -3.39 38.06
C GLU A 407 -24.59 -2.39 39.17
N VAL A 408 -25.62 -1.55 38.97
CA VAL A 408 -25.98 -0.45 39.88
C VAL A 408 -26.88 -0.97 40.99
N THR A 409 -26.36 -0.99 42.22
CA THR A 409 -27.13 -1.41 43.42
C THR A 409 -27.85 -0.24 44.08
N GLU A 410 -27.36 0.99 43.88
CA GLU A 410 -27.96 2.21 44.41
C GLU A 410 -28.54 3.05 43.26
N LYS A 411 -29.83 2.89 42.96
CA LYS A 411 -30.51 3.73 41.97
C LYS A 411 -30.70 5.15 42.56
N PRO A 412 -30.05 6.19 42.01
CA PRO A 412 -30.09 7.50 42.63
C PRO A 412 -31.48 8.13 42.49
N ILE A 413 -32.08 8.55 43.62
CA ILE A 413 -33.33 9.31 43.65
C ILE A 413 -33.06 10.81 43.39
N ILE A 414 -31.87 11.30 43.82
CA ILE A 414 -31.41 12.69 43.68
C ILE A 414 -29.91 12.65 43.31
N ILE A 415 -29.51 13.30 42.22
CA ILE A 415 -28.12 13.28 41.72
C ILE A 415 -27.16 13.98 42.69
N GLU A 416 -27.59 15.04 43.37
CA GLU A 416 -26.76 15.81 44.31
C GLU A 416 -26.32 15.02 45.55
N GLN A 417 -26.96 13.88 45.83
CA GLN A 417 -26.65 13.00 46.96
C GLN A 417 -25.65 11.90 46.60
N VAL A 418 -25.33 11.72 45.32
CA VAL A 418 -24.37 10.70 44.88
C VAL A 418 -22.95 11.15 45.17
N LYS A 419 -22.17 10.28 45.79
CA LYS A 419 -20.73 10.46 45.98
C LYS A 419 -19.98 9.31 45.31
N ALA A 420 -18.86 9.63 44.66
CA ALA A 420 -17.92 8.64 44.16
C ALA A 420 -16.70 8.62 45.09
N LYS A 421 -16.39 7.44 45.64
CA LYS A 421 -15.19 7.23 46.45
C LYS A 421 -14.07 6.69 45.57
N ILE A 422 -12.96 7.42 45.53
CA ILE A 422 -11.78 7.07 44.74
C ILE A 422 -10.70 6.58 45.69
N ARG A 423 -10.19 5.39 45.42
CA ARG A 423 -9.02 4.79 46.08
C ARG A 423 -7.93 4.56 45.04
N VAL A 424 -6.75 5.09 45.27
CA VAL A 424 -5.59 4.86 44.40
C VAL A 424 -5.00 3.53 44.83
N LEU A 425 -4.99 2.58 43.90
CA LEU A 425 -4.46 1.24 44.15
C LEU A 425 -2.96 1.21 43.94
N ASP A 426 -2.49 1.81 42.85
CA ASP A 426 -1.09 1.79 42.47
C ASP A 426 -0.72 2.94 41.53
N ILE A 427 0.56 3.31 41.54
CA ILE A 427 1.19 4.20 40.57
C ILE A 427 2.49 3.53 40.10
N LEU A 428 2.47 3.02 38.87
CA LEU A 428 3.54 2.19 38.34
C LEU A 428 4.10 2.76 37.04
N GLU A 429 5.40 2.58 36.86
CA GLU A 429 6.11 2.89 35.62
C GLU A 429 6.08 1.67 34.71
N GLU A 430 5.70 1.86 33.44
CA GLU A 430 5.59 0.78 32.46
C GLU A 430 6.17 1.22 31.12
N ASP A 431 6.89 0.29 30.47
CA ASP A 431 7.29 0.43 29.08
C ASP A 431 6.13 0.09 28.15
N VAL A 432 5.70 1.07 27.36
CA VAL A 432 4.75 0.85 26.27
C VAL A 432 5.56 0.61 24.99
N HIS A 433 5.41 -0.57 24.43
CA HIS A 433 6.06 -0.92 23.17
C HIS A 433 5.33 -0.29 21.97
N PRO A 434 6.07 0.15 20.93
CA PRO A 434 5.43 0.56 19.70
C PRO A 434 4.72 -0.64 19.08
N PRO A 435 3.67 -0.39 18.31
CA PRO A 435 2.97 -1.48 17.64
C PRO A 435 3.69 -1.88 16.33
N PRO A 436 3.52 -3.12 15.83
CA PRO A 436 4.21 -3.62 14.64
C PRO A 436 3.87 -2.78 13.39
N PRO A 437 4.74 -2.78 12.36
CA PRO A 437 4.43 -2.15 11.08
C PRO A 437 3.16 -2.78 10.46
N TYR A 438 2.55 -2.08 9.51
CA TYR A 438 1.27 -2.51 8.97
C TYR A 438 1.39 -3.79 8.14
N THR A 439 0.46 -4.70 8.38
CA THR A 439 -0.01 -5.74 7.46
C THR A 439 -1.28 -5.24 6.77
N THR A 440 -1.77 -5.94 5.75
CA THR A 440 -3.01 -5.54 5.05
C THR A 440 -4.21 -5.45 5.99
N ASP A 441 -4.39 -6.39 6.92
CA ASP A 441 -5.53 -6.40 7.84
C ASP A 441 -5.46 -5.24 8.85
N THR A 442 -4.29 -4.99 9.44
CA THR A 442 -4.10 -3.90 10.40
C THR A 442 -4.18 -2.54 9.73
N TYR A 443 -3.69 -2.42 8.49
CA TYR A 443 -3.86 -1.23 7.65
C TYR A 443 -5.34 -0.96 7.38
N LEU A 444 -6.09 -1.95 6.87
CA LEU A 444 -7.50 -1.79 6.53
C LEU A 444 -8.36 -1.47 7.76
N HIS A 445 -8.04 -2.08 8.90
CA HIS A 445 -8.68 -1.77 10.18
C HIS A 445 -8.48 -0.30 10.57
N ASP A 446 -7.23 0.18 10.59
CA ASP A 446 -6.91 1.55 10.97
C ASP A 446 -7.40 2.58 9.94
N ALA A 447 -7.33 2.28 8.64
CA ALA A 447 -7.86 3.13 7.57
C ALA A 447 -9.38 3.33 7.72
N SER A 448 -10.11 2.28 8.09
CA SER A 448 -11.55 2.38 8.35
C SER A 448 -11.84 3.21 9.61
N ARG A 449 -11.13 2.95 10.70
CA ARG A 449 -11.37 3.61 11.99
C ARG A 449 -10.91 5.07 12.04
N LYS A 450 -9.73 5.36 11.50
CA LYS A 450 -9.08 6.68 11.60
C LYS A 450 -9.43 7.59 10.42
N LEU A 451 -9.56 7.03 9.22
CA LEU A 451 -9.78 7.81 7.98
C LEU A 451 -11.20 7.67 7.42
N GLY A 452 -12.04 6.80 8.00
CA GLY A 452 -13.41 6.58 7.54
C GLY A 452 -13.49 5.94 6.15
N LEU A 453 -12.43 5.27 5.70
CA LEU A 453 -12.36 4.65 4.39
C LEU A 453 -13.09 3.30 4.39
N THR A 454 -13.79 3.01 3.30
CA THR A 454 -14.24 1.64 3.03
C THR A 454 -13.04 0.76 2.64
N ALA A 455 -13.13 -0.54 2.87
CA ALA A 455 -12.03 -1.45 2.51
C ALA A 455 -11.61 -1.37 1.02
N PRO A 456 -12.54 -1.28 0.04
CA PRO A 456 -12.16 -1.10 -1.36
C PRO A 456 -11.44 0.23 -1.64
N GLU A 457 -11.89 1.34 -1.03
CA GLU A 457 -11.20 2.64 -1.17
C GLU A 457 -9.79 2.59 -0.59
N ALA A 458 -9.63 1.99 0.60
CA ALA A 458 -8.33 1.86 1.25
C ALA A 458 -7.37 0.99 0.43
N MET A 459 -7.84 -0.14 -0.13
CA MET A 459 -7.02 -0.96 -1.03
C MET A 459 -6.62 -0.21 -2.30
N GLN A 460 -7.54 0.53 -2.92
CA GLN A 460 -7.21 1.32 -4.12
C GLN A 460 -6.15 2.38 -3.85
N ILE A 461 -6.24 3.08 -2.71
CA ILE A 461 -5.24 4.09 -2.31
C ILE A 461 -3.88 3.44 -2.05
N ALA A 462 -3.85 2.28 -1.38
CA ALA A 462 -2.61 1.56 -1.13
C ALA A 462 -1.99 1.03 -2.43
N GLN A 463 -2.81 0.53 -3.36
CA GLN A 463 -2.37 0.15 -4.69
C GLN A 463 -1.78 1.34 -5.44
N ASP A 464 -2.46 2.50 -5.44
CA ASP A 464 -1.95 3.72 -6.07
C ASP A 464 -0.60 4.14 -5.47
N LEU A 465 -0.46 4.12 -4.13
CA LEU A 465 0.80 4.46 -3.45
C LEU A 465 1.93 3.47 -3.78
N PHE A 466 1.62 2.18 -3.92
CA PHE A 466 2.59 1.15 -4.31
C PHE A 466 3.03 1.33 -5.78
N GLU A 467 2.09 1.48 -6.72
CA GLU A 467 2.38 1.65 -8.15
C GLU A 467 3.15 2.94 -8.46
N LEU A 468 2.97 3.98 -7.62
CA LEU A 468 3.70 5.23 -7.68
C LEU A 468 5.05 5.20 -6.93
N GLY A 469 5.39 4.08 -6.28
CA GLY A 469 6.68 3.87 -5.62
C GLY A 469 6.82 4.52 -4.24
N PHE A 470 5.73 4.87 -3.56
CA PHE A 470 5.76 5.47 -2.22
C PHE A 470 5.77 4.46 -1.07
N ILE A 471 5.18 3.27 -1.27
CA ILE A 471 5.14 2.21 -0.27
C ILE A 471 5.53 0.86 -0.88
N THR A 472 5.90 -0.08 0.00
CA THR A 472 6.07 -1.50 -0.36
C THR A 472 4.73 -2.15 -0.71
N TYR A 473 4.80 -3.38 -1.21
CA TYR A 473 3.64 -4.13 -1.65
C TYR A 473 2.57 -4.25 -0.55
N HIS A 474 1.36 -3.81 -0.87
CA HIS A 474 0.30 -3.55 0.10
C HIS A 474 -0.56 -4.79 0.44
N ARG A 475 -0.39 -5.90 -0.28
CA ARG A 475 -1.05 -7.19 -0.02
C ARG A 475 -0.08 -8.13 0.68
N THR A 476 0.07 -7.96 1.98
CA THR A 476 1.04 -8.68 2.81
C THR A 476 0.41 -8.99 4.16
N ASP A 477 0.67 -10.19 4.67
CA ASP A 477 0.32 -10.60 6.02
C ASP A 477 1.54 -10.72 6.94
N SER A 478 2.71 -10.34 6.43
CA SER A 478 3.98 -10.34 7.16
C SER A 478 4.25 -8.99 7.82
N THR A 479 4.69 -9.02 9.08
CA THR A 479 5.22 -7.84 9.79
C THR A 479 6.73 -7.67 9.57
N ARG A 480 7.38 -8.55 8.81
CA ARG A 480 8.83 -8.53 8.57
C ARG A 480 9.29 -7.19 8.01
N VAL A 481 10.43 -6.71 8.50
CA VAL A 481 11.15 -5.54 7.98
C VAL A 481 12.49 -5.96 7.43
N SER A 482 12.80 -5.59 6.19
CA SER A 482 14.10 -5.84 5.56
C SER A 482 15.20 -4.93 6.12
N THR A 483 16.46 -5.30 5.90
CA THR A 483 17.62 -4.45 6.25
C THR A 483 17.53 -3.07 5.59
N PHE A 484 17.04 -3.00 4.34
CA PHE A 484 16.83 -1.73 3.67
C PHE A 484 15.70 -0.91 4.33
N GLY A 485 14.60 -1.55 4.74
CA GLY A 485 13.56 -0.89 5.53
C GLY A 485 14.10 -0.29 6.84
N GLN A 486 14.94 -1.04 7.55
CA GLN A 486 15.60 -0.55 8.76
C GLN A 486 16.49 0.66 8.49
N TYR A 487 17.22 0.65 7.38
CA TYR A 487 18.00 1.80 6.92
C TYR A 487 17.11 3.02 6.63
N VAL A 488 15.98 2.85 5.94
CA VAL A 488 15.00 3.93 5.69
C VAL A 488 14.55 4.58 7.01
N ALA A 489 14.27 3.78 8.04
CA ALA A 489 13.90 4.32 9.34
C ALA A 489 15.08 5.05 10.03
N LYS A 490 16.28 4.48 9.97
CA LYS A 490 17.50 5.08 10.53
C LYS A 490 17.81 6.43 9.91
N GLU A 491 17.78 6.51 8.58
CA GLU A 491 18.04 7.74 7.83
C GLU A 491 17.05 8.84 8.20
N TYR A 492 15.75 8.54 8.21
CA TYR A 492 14.74 9.53 8.60
C TYR A 492 14.94 10.04 10.03
N LEU A 493 15.19 9.13 10.98
CA LEU A 493 15.41 9.51 12.38
C LEU A 493 16.68 10.37 12.52
N SER A 494 17.74 10.02 11.80
CA SER A 494 19.01 10.77 11.79
C SER A 494 18.82 12.17 11.23
N GLU A 495 18.11 12.31 10.10
CA GLU A 495 17.80 13.63 9.51
C GLU A 495 16.92 14.48 10.46
N LYS A 496 15.96 13.86 11.15
CA LYS A 496 14.99 14.58 11.97
C LYS A 496 15.48 14.94 13.36
N PHE A 497 16.25 14.06 14.00
CA PHE A 497 16.63 14.16 15.42
C PHE A 497 18.13 14.36 15.64
N GLY A 498 18.96 14.31 14.58
CA GLY A 498 20.40 14.45 14.69
C GLY A 498 20.98 13.43 15.68
N ASN A 499 21.82 13.90 16.62
CA ASN A 499 22.47 13.04 17.62
C ASN A 499 21.47 12.25 18.50
N GLN A 500 20.26 12.77 18.72
CA GLN A 500 19.24 12.06 19.51
C GLN A 500 18.68 10.81 18.79
N ALA A 501 18.95 10.67 17.49
CA ALA A 501 18.50 9.52 16.72
C ALA A 501 19.10 8.19 17.22
N GLU A 502 20.35 8.20 17.69
CA GLU A 502 21.02 6.99 18.20
C GLU A 502 20.31 6.41 19.42
N GLU A 503 19.80 7.26 20.31
CA GLU A 503 19.05 6.84 21.49
C GLU A 503 17.60 6.41 21.16
N LEU A 504 17.03 6.96 20.08
CA LEU A 504 15.64 6.71 19.70
C LEU A 504 15.48 5.49 18.78
N TYR A 505 16.49 5.20 17.95
CA TYR A 505 16.44 4.14 16.97
C TYR A 505 16.68 2.77 17.62
N LEU A 506 15.73 1.86 17.44
CA LEU A 506 15.84 0.47 17.88
C LEU A 506 15.36 -0.44 16.75
N PRO A 507 16.27 -0.96 15.90
CA PRO A 507 15.90 -1.75 14.74
C PRO A 507 15.20 -3.03 15.17
N ARG A 508 14.08 -3.36 14.52
CA ARG A 508 13.31 -4.58 14.76
C ARG A 508 12.93 -5.25 13.45
N ASN A 509 13.20 -6.55 13.36
CA ASN A 509 12.75 -7.38 12.23
C ASN A 509 11.24 -7.69 12.31
N TRP A 510 10.65 -7.72 13.51
CA TRP A 510 9.23 -8.03 13.85
C TRP A 510 8.69 -9.43 13.51
N GLY A 511 9.00 -9.99 12.34
CA GLY A 511 8.51 -11.29 11.87
C GLY A 511 9.61 -12.27 11.46
N GLU A 512 9.22 -13.51 11.15
CA GLU A 512 10.11 -14.57 10.67
C GLU A 512 10.61 -14.33 9.23
N ALA A 513 11.60 -15.11 8.80
CA ALA A 513 12.17 -15.02 7.46
C ALA A 513 11.14 -15.44 6.37
N GLY A 514 11.06 -14.66 5.29
CA GLY A 514 10.15 -14.89 4.16
C GLY A 514 10.28 -13.77 3.13
N ALA A 515 9.77 -14.00 1.91
CA ALA A 515 9.89 -13.05 0.80
C ALA A 515 9.09 -11.75 1.04
N HIS A 516 7.93 -11.84 1.71
CA HIS A 516 7.04 -10.70 1.90
C HIS A 516 7.48 -9.79 3.05
N GLU A 517 7.47 -8.49 2.78
CA GLU A 517 7.72 -7.43 3.76
C GLU A 517 6.40 -6.79 4.22
N CYS A 518 6.41 -6.13 5.39
CA CYS A 518 5.33 -5.27 5.84
C CYS A 518 5.06 -4.09 4.89
N ILE A 519 3.93 -3.41 5.10
CA ILE A 519 3.58 -2.17 4.41
C ILE A 519 4.35 -1.01 5.08
N ARG A 520 5.32 -0.45 4.35
CA ARG A 520 6.17 0.65 4.80
C ARG A 520 6.47 1.64 3.68
N PRO A 521 6.93 2.86 3.99
CA PRO A 521 7.50 3.78 3.01
C PRO A 521 8.75 3.20 2.32
N THR A 522 8.95 3.54 1.05
CA THR A 522 10.14 3.15 0.26
C THR A 522 11.33 4.08 0.48
N ARG A 523 11.07 5.31 0.90
CA ARG A 523 12.05 6.38 1.09
C ARG A 523 11.84 7.08 2.45
N PRO A 524 12.88 7.69 3.04
CA PRO A 524 12.82 8.34 4.35
C PRO A 524 12.12 9.72 4.29
N MET A 525 10.90 9.77 3.76
CA MET A 525 10.16 11.03 3.55
C MET A 525 8.84 11.01 4.32
N ASP A 526 8.65 11.92 5.26
CA ASP A 526 7.31 12.11 5.83
C ASP A 526 6.37 12.84 4.85
N VAL A 527 5.09 12.95 5.22
CA VAL A 527 4.07 13.53 4.35
C VAL A 527 4.33 15.00 4.01
N ASN A 528 5.01 15.76 4.87
CA ASN A 528 5.32 17.16 4.59
C ASN A 528 6.42 17.24 3.56
N ARG A 529 7.48 16.43 3.73
CA ARG A 529 8.54 16.30 2.73
C ARG A 529 7.99 15.87 1.36
N VAL A 530 7.08 14.91 1.32
CA VAL A 530 6.42 14.50 0.05
C VAL A 530 5.70 15.68 -0.61
N ARG A 531 4.98 16.52 0.15
CA ARG A 531 4.30 17.70 -0.40
C ARG A 531 5.28 18.73 -0.92
N GLU A 532 6.35 18.99 -0.17
CA GLU A 532 7.43 19.92 -0.56
C GLU A 532 8.06 19.50 -1.88
N LEU A 533 8.49 18.24 -1.99
CA LEU A 533 9.14 17.72 -3.19
C LEU A 533 8.21 17.69 -4.41
N ILE A 534 6.91 17.50 -4.21
CA ILE A 534 5.92 17.62 -5.30
C ILE A 534 5.75 19.09 -5.71
N ALA A 535 5.68 20.01 -4.75
CA ALA A 535 5.55 21.44 -5.02
C ALA A 535 6.78 22.02 -5.72
N GLU A 536 7.98 21.55 -5.37
CA GLU A 536 9.24 21.91 -6.03
C GLU A 536 9.39 21.24 -7.41
N GLY A 537 8.52 20.28 -7.78
CA GLY A 537 8.62 19.54 -9.04
C GLY A 537 9.73 18.48 -9.08
N ILE A 538 10.37 18.19 -7.93
CA ILE A 538 11.38 17.14 -7.78
C ILE A 538 10.74 15.76 -7.94
N ILE A 539 9.59 15.55 -7.30
CA ILE A 539 8.78 14.34 -7.47
C ILE A 539 7.55 14.70 -8.32
N THR A 540 7.44 14.11 -9.50
CA THR A 540 6.29 14.30 -10.40
C THR A 540 5.52 12.99 -10.53
N PRO A 541 4.65 12.66 -9.55
CA PRO A 541 3.94 11.40 -9.59
C PRO A 541 3.02 11.38 -10.80
N ILE A 542 2.97 10.25 -11.49
CA ILE A 542 2.17 10.06 -12.72
C ILE A 542 0.69 10.32 -12.49
N LYS A 543 0.23 10.06 -11.27
CA LYS A 543 -1.11 10.33 -10.78
C LYS A 543 -1.02 11.30 -9.60
N PRO A 544 -1.83 12.38 -9.58
CA PRO A 544 -1.86 13.30 -8.44
C PRO A 544 -2.25 12.61 -7.13
N LEU A 545 -1.50 12.89 -6.06
CA LEU A 545 -1.83 12.40 -4.73
C LEU A 545 -2.96 13.23 -4.12
N THR A 546 -4.12 12.60 -3.92
CA THR A 546 -5.24 13.27 -3.23
C THR A 546 -5.01 13.38 -1.72
N LYS A 547 -5.81 14.19 -1.02
CA LYS A 547 -5.77 14.28 0.45
C LYS A 547 -5.84 12.92 1.15
N LYS A 548 -6.67 12.00 0.64
CA LYS A 548 -6.80 10.63 1.19
C LYS A 548 -5.50 9.81 0.99
N HIS A 549 -4.79 9.99 -0.13
CA HIS A 549 -3.48 9.35 -0.33
C HIS A 549 -2.47 9.86 0.69
N LEU A 550 -2.38 11.19 0.88
CA LEU A 550 -1.43 11.79 1.81
C LEU A 550 -1.72 11.41 3.27
N LEU A 551 -2.99 11.36 3.70
CA LEU A 551 -3.36 10.89 5.04
C LEU A 551 -3.05 9.40 5.25
N THR A 552 -3.26 8.58 4.22
CA THR A 552 -2.94 7.16 4.25
C THR A 552 -1.44 6.94 4.34
N TYR A 553 -0.66 7.65 3.52
CA TYR A 553 0.78 7.62 3.55
C TYR A 553 1.33 8.06 4.91
N ASP A 554 0.84 9.18 5.47
CA ASP A 554 1.24 9.66 6.80
C ASP A 554 0.98 8.62 7.90
N MET A 555 -0.17 7.94 7.85
CA MET A 555 -0.52 6.88 8.79
C MET A 555 0.47 5.70 8.68
N ILE A 556 0.75 5.24 7.45
CA ILE A 556 1.72 4.16 7.19
C ILE A 556 3.11 4.56 7.66
N PHE A 557 3.54 5.76 7.30
CA PHE A 557 4.84 6.32 7.64
C PHE A 557 5.05 6.37 9.16
N LYS A 558 4.14 7.01 9.90
CA LYS A 558 4.25 7.12 11.36
C LYS A 558 4.25 5.77 12.05
N ARG A 559 3.41 4.84 11.59
CA ARG A 559 3.37 3.47 12.12
C ARG A 559 4.69 2.75 11.91
N PHE A 560 5.24 2.83 10.70
CA PHE A 560 6.50 2.18 10.35
C PHE A 560 7.69 2.74 11.15
N ILE A 561 7.89 4.06 11.14
CA ILE A 561 8.99 4.69 11.87
C ILE A 561 8.88 4.40 13.37
N ALA A 562 7.68 4.52 13.96
CA ALA A 562 7.46 4.17 15.36
C ALA A 562 7.84 2.72 15.69
N SER A 563 7.55 1.78 14.77
CA SER A 563 7.90 0.36 14.96
C SER A 563 9.41 0.10 15.07
N GLN A 564 10.24 1.03 14.61
CA GLN A 564 11.71 0.99 14.63
C GLN A 564 12.31 1.92 15.70
N MET A 565 11.48 2.41 16.65
CA MET A 565 11.91 3.26 17.76
C MET A 565 11.85 2.54 19.12
N LYS A 566 12.56 3.07 20.11
CA LYS A 566 12.50 2.57 21.50
C LYS A 566 11.09 2.69 22.09
N PRO A 567 10.72 1.81 23.05
CA PRO A 567 9.50 1.94 23.84
C PRO A 567 9.37 3.31 24.50
N ALA A 568 8.14 3.69 24.85
CA ALA A 568 7.86 4.87 25.65
C ALA A 568 7.73 4.46 27.12
N LYS A 569 8.30 5.23 28.05
CA LYS A 569 8.08 5.04 29.50
C LYS A 569 6.96 5.94 29.96
N VAL A 570 5.93 5.34 30.54
CA VAL A 570 4.76 6.05 31.03
C VAL A 570 4.52 5.75 32.50
N VAL A 571 3.93 6.70 33.22
CA VAL A 571 3.42 6.49 34.57
C VAL A 571 1.93 6.20 34.46
N LYS A 572 1.52 5.00 34.88
CA LYS A 572 0.12 4.60 34.96
C LYS A 572 -0.36 4.71 36.39
N GLN A 573 -1.50 5.38 36.55
CA GLN A 573 -2.24 5.37 37.81
C GLN A 573 -3.39 4.38 37.70
N LYS A 574 -3.44 3.43 38.63
CA LYS A 574 -4.54 2.48 38.80
C LYS A 574 -5.37 2.89 40.00
N MET A 575 -6.66 3.09 39.79
CA MET A 575 -7.58 3.52 40.83
C MET A 575 -8.84 2.67 40.84
N GLU A 576 -9.37 2.41 42.02
CA GLU A 576 -10.69 1.85 42.26
C GLU A 576 -11.66 3.01 42.50
N ILE A 577 -12.72 3.08 41.71
CA ILE A 577 -13.78 4.07 41.86
C ILE A 577 -15.06 3.35 42.24
N ASN A 578 -15.55 3.63 43.44
CA ASN A 578 -16.84 3.16 43.93
C ASN A 578 -17.89 4.27 43.77
N VAL A 579 -18.93 4.02 42.98
CA VAL A 579 -20.03 4.97 42.77
C VAL A 579 -21.31 4.20 42.44
N LEU A 580 -22.45 4.64 42.99
CA LEU A 580 -23.74 3.96 42.89
C LEU A 580 -23.72 2.49 43.37
N GLY A 581 -22.89 2.22 44.39
CA GLY A 581 -22.66 0.89 44.95
C GLY A 581 -21.88 -0.08 44.05
N THR A 582 -21.40 0.37 42.90
CA THR A 582 -20.54 -0.41 41.99
C THR A 582 -19.09 0.02 42.12
N SER A 583 -18.16 -0.95 42.17
CA SER A 583 -16.72 -0.68 42.06
C SER A 583 -16.21 -0.91 40.64
N LYS A 584 -15.44 0.02 40.09
CA LYS A 584 -14.74 -0.11 38.80
C LYS A 584 -13.27 0.24 38.96
N ILE A 585 -12.41 -0.59 38.35
CA ILE A 585 -10.99 -0.29 38.20
C ILE A 585 -10.80 0.57 36.96
N VAL A 586 -10.11 1.70 37.12
CA VAL A 586 -9.75 2.61 36.04
C VAL A 586 -8.23 2.74 36.01
N GLU A 587 -7.66 2.60 34.82
CA GLU A 587 -6.24 2.81 34.56
C GLU A 587 -6.08 4.03 33.64
N ARG A 588 -5.16 4.93 33.99
CA ARG A 588 -4.90 6.16 33.24
C ARG A 588 -3.40 6.41 33.13
N ILE A 589 -2.97 6.95 32.00
CA ILE A 589 -1.60 7.43 31.83
C ILE A 589 -1.54 8.86 32.33
N ILE A 590 -0.84 9.11 33.43
CA ILE A 590 -0.76 10.43 34.06
C ILE A 590 0.48 11.23 33.64
N GLU A 591 1.49 10.55 33.11
CA GLU A 591 2.75 11.16 32.67
C GLU A 591 3.41 10.28 31.61
N ILE A 592 4.09 10.92 30.65
CA ILE A 592 5.03 10.28 29.73
C ILE A 592 6.43 10.76 30.13
N LYS A 593 7.21 9.90 30.78
CA LYS A 593 8.58 10.23 31.22
C LYS A 593 9.56 10.22 30.06
N GLU A 594 9.50 9.17 29.25
CA GLU A 594 10.26 9.07 28.01
C GLU A 594 9.30 8.82 26.85
N PRO A 595 9.18 9.74 25.88
CA PRO A 595 8.18 9.60 24.83
C PRO A 595 8.51 8.49 23.82
N GLY A 596 9.78 8.14 23.62
CA GLY A 596 10.20 7.09 22.69
C GLY A 596 9.50 7.22 21.32
N PHE A 597 8.84 6.16 20.87
CA PHE A 597 8.08 6.14 19.62
C PHE A 597 6.89 7.12 19.56
N LEU A 598 6.36 7.59 20.70
CA LEU A 598 5.21 8.51 20.75
C LEU A 598 5.53 9.89 20.18
N THR A 599 6.81 10.25 20.09
CA THR A 599 7.28 11.47 19.42
C THR A 599 6.87 11.51 17.94
N ILE A 600 6.83 10.33 17.28
CA ILE A 600 6.41 10.19 15.88
C ILE A 600 4.94 9.79 15.78
N ASN A 601 4.49 8.88 16.63
CA ASN A 601 3.14 8.31 16.58
C ASN A 601 2.44 8.46 17.94
N PRO A 602 1.86 9.65 18.25
CA PRO A 602 1.25 9.94 19.53
C PRO A 602 -0.11 9.24 19.68
N ILE A 603 -0.07 7.96 20.01
CA ILE A 603 -1.27 7.11 20.19
C ILE A 603 -1.81 7.11 21.62
N LEU A 604 -1.04 7.66 22.57
CA LEU A 604 -1.42 7.75 23.98
C LEU A 604 -1.84 9.18 24.33
N LYS A 605 -2.74 9.29 25.30
CA LYS A 605 -3.20 10.58 25.83
C LYS A 605 -2.80 10.66 27.30
N VAL A 606 -2.13 11.75 27.67
CA VAL A 606 -1.83 12.07 29.07
C VAL A 606 -3.09 12.64 29.72
N GLU A 607 -3.40 12.11 30.90
CA GLU A 607 -4.58 12.43 31.67
C GLU A 607 -4.20 13.03 33.03
N VAL A 608 -5.14 13.72 33.67
CA VAL A 608 -4.88 14.39 34.95
C VAL A 608 -4.75 13.35 36.07
N LYS A 609 -3.70 13.44 36.88
CA LYS A 609 -3.52 12.63 38.09
C LYS A 609 -4.65 12.91 39.08
N VAL A 610 -5.19 11.83 39.67
CA VAL A 610 -6.32 11.89 40.60
C VAL A 610 -5.82 11.55 42.00
N GLU A 611 -6.18 12.37 43.00
CA GLU A 611 -5.85 12.08 44.40
C GLU A 611 -6.98 11.25 45.05
N GLU A 612 -6.64 10.51 46.11
CA GLU A 612 -7.63 9.75 46.88
C GLU A 612 -8.65 10.65 47.56
N GLY A 613 -9.91 10.21 47.62
CA GLY A 613 -10.95 10.95 48.33
C GLY A 613 -12.35 10.71 47.79
N GLU A 614 -13.29 11.53 48.28
CA GLU A 614 -14.67 11.55 47.80
C GLU A 614 -14.89 12.73 46.86
N VAL A 615 -15.46 12.45 45.69
CA VAL A 615 -15.83 13.47 44.71
C VAL A 615 -17.31 13.39 44.39
N LYS A 616 -17.93 14.55 44.13
CA LYS A 616 -19.30 14.61 43.62
C LYS A 616 -19.28 14.47 42.09
N PRO A 617 -20.14 13.61 41.50
CA PRO A 617 -20.32 13.59 40.05
C PRO A 617 -20.74 14.96 39.52
N LEU A 618 -20.12 15.39 38.43
CA LEU A 618 -20.48 16.62 37.72
C LEU A 618 -21.80 16.44 36.97
N LYS A 619 -22.05 15.23 36.46
CA LYS A 619 -23.24 14.88 35.69
C LYS A 619 -23.47 13.38 35.74
N ILE A 620 -24.72 12.95 35.80
CA ILE A 620 -25.11 11.56 35.57
C ILE A 620 -26.17 11.56 34.46
N ASP A 621 -25.82 10.98 33.31
CA ASP A 621 -26.75 10.77 32.21
C ASP A 621 -27.18 9.31 32.17
N VAL A 622 -28.49 9.05 32.25
CA VAL A 622 -29.03 7.71 32.01
C VAL A 622 -29.56 7.64 30.59
N LYS A 623 -28.95 6.81 29.76
CA LYS A 623 -29.40 6.59 28.38
C LYS A 623 -29.50 5.12 28.09
N ARG A 624 -30.61 4.72 27.48
CA ARG A 624 -30.73 3.38 26.91
C ARG A 624 -29.89 3.31 25.63
N LYS A 625 -28.80 2.53 25.66
CA LYS A 625 -27.91 2.34 24.52
C LYS A 625 -27.41 0.89 24.44
N ALA A 626 -26.95 0.49 23.25
CA ALA A 626 -26.30 -0.80 23.05
C ALA A 626 -24.90 -0.82 23.69
N LEU A 627 -24.55 -1.91 24.37
CA LEU A 627 -23.21 -2.13 24.92
C LEU A 627 -22.22 -2.62 23.86
N VAL A 628 -22.73 -3.37 22.89
CA VAL A 628 -21.95 -3.84 21.74
C VAL A 628 -22.14 -2.88 20.58
N THR A 629 -21.10 -2.68 19.75
CA THR A 629 -21.22 -1.88 18.51
C THR A 629 -21.21 -2.79 17.28
N LEU A 630 -21.96 -2.37 16.26
CA LEU A 630 -21.92 -3.01 14.95
C LEU A 630 -20.51 -2.99 14.35
N TYR A 631 -20.20 -3.99 13.54
CA TYR A 631 -18.94 -4.06 12.83
C TYR A 631 -18.80 -2.96 11.77
N THR A 632 -17.59 -2.43 11.62
CA THR A 632 -17.10 -1.71 10.44
C THR A 632 -16.53 -2.70 9.42
N HIS A 633 -16.13 -2.20 8.25
CA HIS A 633 -15.28 -2.96 7.33
C HIS A 633 -14.01 -3.48 8.02
N GLY A 634 -13.34 -2.61 8.78
CA GLY A 634 -12.11 -2.93 9.49
C GLY A 634 -12.27 -4.03 10.54
N ASP A 635 -13.36 -3.99 11.31
CA ASP A 635 -13.64 -4.99 12.34
C ASP A 635 -13.85 -6.39 11.73
N VAL A 636 -14.57 -6.47 10.60
CA VAL A 636 -14.78 -7.73 9.88
C VAL A 636 -13.47 -8.29 9.35
N ILE A 637 -12.62 -7.44 8.76
CA ILE A 637 -11.34 -7.88 8.17
C ILE A 637 -10.38 -8.36 9.26
N LYS A 638 -10.34 -7.67 10.40
CA LYS A 638 -9.57 -8.12 11.55
C LYS A 638 -10.04 -9.50 12.01
N LEU A 639 -11.36 -9.71 12.12
CA LEU A 639 -11.93 -11.00 12.48
C LEU A 639 -11.61 -12.09 11.43
N MET A 640 -11.65 -11.75 10.14
CA MET A 640 -11.24 -12.66 9.06
C MET A 640 -9.81 -13.17 9.25
N LYS A 641 -8.83 -12.29 9.53
CA LYS A 641 -7.44 -12.70 9.81
C LYS A 641 -7.34 -13.54 11.08
N GLU A 642 -7.98 -13.12 12.18
CA GLU A 642 -7.97 -13.86 13.46
C GLU A 642 -8.57 -15.27 13.34
N ARG A 643 -9.56 -15.47 12.46
CA ARG A 643 -10.19 -16.78 12.21
C ARG A 643 -9.55 -17.57 11.07
N GLY A 644 -8.47 -17.09 10.46
CA GLY A 644 -7.79 -17.77 9.35
C GLY A 644 -8.63 -17.84 8.05
N ILE A 645 -9.53 -16.87 7.84
CA ILE A 645 -10.46 -16.84 6.71
C ILE A 645 -10.08 -15.74 5.73
N GLY A 646 -9.88 -16.11 4.47
CA GLY A 646 -9.51 -15.17 3.40
C GLY A 646 -8.03 -14.75 3.46
N ARG A 647 -7.66 -13.84 2.56
CA ARG A 647 -6.27 -13.40 2.32
C ARG A 647 -6.24 -11.89 2.05
N PRO A 648 -5.06 -11.25 2.13
CA PRO A 648 -4.88 -9.84 1.76
C PRO A 648 -5.52 -9.43 0.43
N SER A 649 -5.47 -10.30 -0.59
CA SER A 649 -6.08 -10.09 -1.90
C SER A 649 -7.61 -10.18 -1.91
N THR A 650 -8.22 -10.86 -0.96
CA THR A 650 -9.67 -11.16 -0.96
C THR A 650 -10.48 -10.39 0.09
N TYR A 651 -9.86 -9.90 1.17
CA TYR A 651 -10.55 -9.21 2.28
C TYR A 651 -11.55 -8.14 1.83
N ALA A 652 -11.07 -7.12 1.09
CA ALA A 652 -11.91 -6.03 0.63
C ALA A 652 -12.99 -6.52 -0.35
N LYS A 653 -12.66 -7.49 -1.21
CA LYS A 653 -13.55 -8.03 -2.24
C LYS A 653 -14.74 -8.78 -1.62
N ILE A 654 -14.51 -9.52 -0.55
CA ILE A 654 -15.55 -10.28 0.15
C ILE A 654 -16.59 -9.34 0.77
N VAL A 655 -16.13 -8.34 1.52
CA VAL A 655 -17.04 -7.34 2.13
C VAL A 655 -17.79 -6.57 1.04
N GLN A 656 -17.12 -6.17 -0.04
CA GLN A 656 -17.75 -5.49 -1.18
C GLN A 656 -18.82 -6.36 -1.83
N THR A 657 -18.57 -7.66 -1.98
CA THR A 657 -19.52 -8.60 -2.61
C THR A 657 -20.79 -8.73 -1.77
N LEU A 658 -20.69 -8.84 -0.44
CA LEU A 658 -21.84 -8.90 0.45
C LEU A 658 -22.74 -7.65 0.33
N ILE A 659 -22.13 -6.47 0.15
CA ILE A 659 -22.84 -5.21 -0.05
C ILE A 659 -23.49 -5.17 -1.45
N GLN A 660 -22.75 -5.49 -2.50
CA GLN A 660 -23.24 -5.47 -3.89
C GLN A 660 -24.40 -6.45 -4.12
N ARG A 661 -24.41 -7.59 -3.43
CA ARG A 661 -25.51 -8.57 -3.47
C ARG A 661 -26.71 -8.18 -2.61
N GLY A 662 -26.60 -7.09 -1.85
CA GLY A 662 -27.66 -6.61 -0.97
C GLY A 662 -27.88 -7.50 0.26
N TYR A 663 -26.88 -8.29 0.66
CA TYR A 663 -26.94 -9.08 1.90
C TYR A 663 -26.60 -8.24 3.13
N VAL A 664 -25.70 -7.27 2.93
CA VAL A 664 -25.29 -6.31 3.93
C VAL A 664 -25.54 -4.92 3.38
N MET A 665 -25.89 -3.98 4.26
CA MET A 665 -25.99 -2.58 3.93
C MET A 665 -25.07 -1.76 4.85
N GLU A 666 -24.58 -0.66 4.30
CA GLU A 666 -23.74 0.29 5.03
C GLU A 666 -24.59 1.43 5.60
N THR A 667 -24.40 1.73 6.88
CA THR A 667 -25.03 2.89 7.54
C THR A 667 -24.28 4.18 7.21
N LYS A 668 -24.89 5.35 7.50
CA LYS A 668 -24.20 6.66 7.37
C LYS A 668 -22.87 6.74 8.13
N ARG A 669 -22.71 5.94 9.20
CA ARG A 669 -21.49 5.86 10.02
C ARG A 669 -20.55 4.72 9.61
N LYS A 670 -20.67 4.20 8.38
CA LYS A 670 -19.81 3.12 7.83
C LYS A 670 -19.84 1.81 8.65
N LYS A 671 -20.93 1.60 9.41
CA LYS A 671 -21.22 0.33 10.10
C LYS A 671 -22.03 -0.60 9.20
N LEU A 672 -21.81 -1.89 9.34
CA LEU A 672 -22.41 -2.96 8.55
C LEU A 672 -23.65 -3.53 9.25
N LEU A 673 -24.73 -3.67 8.49
CA LEU A 673 -25.98 -4.27 8.95
C LEU A 673 -26.44 -5.34 7.97
N PRO A 674 -26.90 -6.51 8.45
CA PRO A 674 -27.48 -7.53 7.58
C PRO A 674 -28.88 -7.09 7.10
N THR A 675 -29.21 -7.36 5.85
CA THR A 675 -30.55 -7.14 5.31
C THR A 675 -31.46 -8.35 5.61
N LYS A 676 -32.79 -8.18 5.43
CA LYS A 676 -33.73 -9.31 5.50
C LYS A 676 -33.37 -10.42 4.51
N LEU A 677 -32.91 -10.03 3.31
CA LEU A 677 -32.44 -10.97 2.29
C LEU A 677 -31.20 -11.74 2.80
N GLY A 678 -30.19 -11.03 3.30
CA GLY A 678 -28.96 -11.64 3.81
C GLY A 678 -29.24 -12.67 4.91
N LYS A 679 -30.12 -12.35 5.86
CA LYS A 679 -30.53 -13.29 6.93
C LYS A 679 -31.23 -14.54 6.41
N SER A 680 -32.10 -14.41 5.42
CA SER A 680 -32.80 -15.55 4.84
C SER A 680 -31.85 -16.43 4.02
N VAL A 681 -30.94 -15.81 3.25
CA VAL A 681 -29.88 -16.51 2.50
C VAL A 681 -28.96 -17.28 3.46
N TYR A 682 -28.47 -16.63 4.51
CA TYR A 682 -27.62 -17.28 5.51
C TYR A 682 -28.33 -18.47 6.17
N ARG A 683 -29.57 -18.30 6.64
CA ARG A 683 -30.35 -19.41 7.24
C ARG A 683 -30.52 -20.59 6.30
N TYR A 684 -30.80 -20.34 5.02
CA TYR A 684 -30.92 -21.39 4.02
C TYR A 684 -29.59 -22.13 3.80
N LEU A 685 -28.49 -21.40 3.65
CA LEU A 685 -27.16 -22.01 3.45
C LEU A 685 -26.68 -22.76 4.69
N ALA A 686 -26.82 -22.18 5.87
CA ALA A 686 -26.39 -22.78 7.12
C ALA A 686 -27.17 -24.06 7.44
N SER A 687 -28.47 -24.11 7.14
CA SER A 687 -29.30 -25.29 7.42
C SER A 687 -29.11 -26.44 6.45
N LYS A 688 -28.89 -26.17 5.16
CA LYS A 688 -28.80 -27.22 4.13
C LYS A 688 -27.38 -27.57 3.71
N TYR A 689 -26.45 -26.63 3.84
CA TYR A 689 -25.09 -26.72 3.29
C TYR A 689 -24.05 -26.28 4.33
N GLY A 690 -24.37 -26.33 5.63
CA GLY A 690 -23.51 -25.87 6.73
C GLY A 690 -22.10 -26.45 6.67
N ASP A 691 -21.98 -27.73 6.32
CA ASP A 691 -20.69 -28.40 6.18
C ASP A 691 -19.81 -27.79 5.09
N LEU A 692 -20.38 -27.18 4.05
CA LEU A 692 -19.66 -26.55 2.93
C LEU A 692 -19.26 -25.10 3.20
N VAL A 693 -20.02 -24.41 4.05
CA VAL A 693 -19.91 -22.97 4.28
C VAL A 693 -19.52 -22.61 5.72
N SER A 694 -19.08 -23.58 6.51
CA SER A 694 -18.67 -23.36 7.89
C SER A 694 -17.32 -22.64 7.98
N GLU A 695 -17.14 -21.87 9.06
CA GLU A 695 -15.87 -21.20 9.39
C GLU A 695 -14.71 -22.20 9.46
N LYS A 696 -14.89 -23.32 10.17
CA LYS A 696 -13.86 -24.36 10.34
C LYS A 696 -13.38 -24.93 9.01
N ARG A 697 -14.31 -25.27 8.12
CA ARG A 697 -13.96 -25.79 6.80
C ARG A 697 -13.30 -24.72 5.93
N THR A 698 -13.77 -23.49 6.04
CA THR A 698 -13.19 -22.35 5.35
C THR A 698 -11.71 -22.22 5.70
N ALA A 699 -11.38 -22.15 6.99
CA ALA A 699 -9.99 -22.09 7.44
C ALA A 699 -9.16 -23.32 7.03
N MET A 700 -9.74 -24.53 7.11
CA MET A 700 -9.06 -25.75 6.68
C MET A 700 -8.67 -25.69 5.19
N LEU A 701 -9.57 -25.29 4.29
CA LEU A 701 -9.27 -25.22 2.86
C LEU A 701 -8.24 -24.14 2.53
N GLU A 702 -8.25 -23.03 3.25
CA GLU A 702 -7.20 -22.01 3.13
C GLU A 702 -5.81 -22.58 3.51
N ASP A 703 -5.71 -23.31 4.61
CA ASP A 703 -4.46 -23.97 5.04
C ASP A 703 -3.98 -25.01 4.02
N ILE A 704 -4.90 -25.76 3.42
CA ILE A 704 -4.59 -26.70 2.33
C ILE A 704 -3.97 -25.99 1.12
N MET A 705 -4.47 -24.81 0.76
CA MET A 705 -3.89 -24.01 -0.32
C MET A 705 -2.49 -23.51 0.03
N ASP A 706 -2.25 -23.13 1.29
CA ASP A 706 -0.91 -22.71 1.74
C ASP A 706 0.08 -23.90 1.72
N GLN A 707 -0.37 -25.11 2.04
CA GLN A 707 0.42 -26.33 1.89
C GLN A 707 0.78 -26.60 0.42
N ILE A 708 -0.15 -26.38 -0.52
CA ILE A 708 0.15 -26.50 -1.96
C ILE A 708 1.18 -25.45 -2.37
N GLU A 709 1.03 -24.20 -1.92
CA GLU A 709 1.97 -23.11 -2.19
C GLU A 709 3.39 -23.43 -1.68
N ARG A 710 3.53 -24.16 -0.57
CA ARG A 710 4.82 -24.66 -0.05
C ARG A 710 5.31 -25.97 -0.69
N GLY A 711 4.55 -26.56 -1.62
CA GLY A 711 4.85 -27.86 -2.22
C GLY A 711 4.67 -29.07 -1.28
N GLU A 712 3.99 -28.89 -0.15
CA GLU A 712 3.75 -29.92 0.87
C GLU A 712 2.56 -30.83 0.50
N ARG A 713 1.74 -30.45 -0.48
CA ARG A 713 0.51 -31.16 -0.83
C ARG A 713 0.24 -31.13 -2.33
N ASN A 714 -0.22 -32.26 -2.86
CA ASN A 714 -0.57 -32.39 -4.27
C ASN A 714 -1.92 -31.74 -4.61
N TYR A 715 -1.93 -30.84 -5.60
CA TYR A 715 -3.12 -30.08 -6.00
C TYR A 715 -4.21 -30.95 -6.64
N VAL A 716 -3.85 -32.02 -7.38
CA VAL A 716 -4.77 -32.93 -8.07
C VAL A 716 -5.57 -33.75 -7.07
N GLU A 717 -4.95 -34.21 -5.99
CA GLU A 717 -5.65 -34.91 -4.90
C GLU A 717 -6.68 -34.01 -4.21
N VAL A 718 -6.33 -32.75 -3.99
CA VAL A 718 -7.22 -31.75 -3.40
C VAL A 718 -8.42 -31.49 -4.31
N LEU A 719 -8.18 -31.28 -5.61
CA LEU A 719 -9.26 -31.12 -6.60
C LEU A 719 -10.15 -32.36 -6.70
N ASN A 720 -9.58 -33.57 -6.63
CA ASN A 720 -10.34 -34.82 -6.60
C ASN A 720 -11.28 -34.90 -5.41
N LYS A 721 -10.78 -34.56 -4.22
CA LYS A 721 -11.60 -34.54 -3.01
C LYS A 721 -12.72 -33.50 -3.11
N LEU A 722 -12.39 -32.28 -3.55
CA LEU A 722 -13.36 -31.21 -3.76
C LEU A 722 -14.43 -31.58 -4.79
N TYR A 723 -14.04 -32.18 -5.92
CA TYR A 723 -14.97 -32.58 -6.97
C TYR A 723 -15.97 -33.62 -6.46
N ARG A 724 -15.49 -34.69 -5.81
CA ARG A 724 -16.37 -35.74 -5.25
C ARG A 724 -17.36 -35.18 -4.26
N GLU A 725 -16.90 -34.26 -3.42
CA GLU A 725 -17.72 -33.65 -2.41
C GLU A 725 -18.79 -32.73 -3.01
N ILE A 726 -18.42 -31.86 -3.96
CA ILE A 726 -19.35 -30.90 -4.56
C ILE A 726 -20.34 -31.59 -5.50
N SER A 727 -19.89 -32.60 -6.25
CA SER A 727 -20.78 -33.40 -7.11
C SER A 727 -21.78 -34.24 -6.32
N SER A 728 -21.50 -34.55 -5.05
CA SER A 728 -22.41 -35.28 -4.15
C SER A 728 -23.49 -34.41 -3.51
N ILE A 729 -23.52 -33.10 -3.78
CA ILE A 729 -24.51 -32.18 -3.20
C ILE A 729 -25.89 -32.45 -3.83
N PRO A 730 -26.91 -32.81 -3.02
CA PRO A 730 -28.25 -33.14 -3.51
C PRO A 730 -28.99 -31.96 -4.12
#